data_AF-A0A351TU08-F1
#
_entry.id   AF-A0A351TU08-F1
#
_cell.length_a   1.000
_cell.length_b   1.000
_cell.length_c   1.000
_cell.angle_alpha   90.00
_cell.angle_beta   90.00
_cell.angle_gamma   90.00
#
_symmetry.space_group_name_H-M   'P 1'
#
loop_
_entity.id
_entity.type
_entity.pdbx_description
1 polymer ?
#
loop_
_entity_poly.entity_id
_entity_poly.type
_entity_poly.pdbx_seq_one_letter_code
_entity_poly.pdbx_strand_id
1 'polypeptide(L)'
;MTVRIFERFELSSQYTPENLMEAYRESILAELLGYSHVEYNAFRTAEISYPESGGILLTLEDTIPNRGKEVELVRVLEKILVERCGLSTGVTVSYREASPRRYTGEDELKIQMRVNEICLRAKLETAYADNGSGQAGGGESSAWDNGKAAGGKDRNGGGGRSNGAGYGGKGRNSGAEYGGWNNKAAQAGAATAGTGGWNNGAASGGDNGWSNGAAPGGDNGWSNGAVPGAGNGRESGAVSGAGRGQDTGGAFGGNSSHGGTTHPAGEAGFGRSGSFRRGDFKRGEFRRNGDYGRTLKQSDDPDVLYGRDFDEEAIPIEDIIGEMGEVTIRGKVLKTDSRQIRNERTIVMFDVTDFTDTMTVKLFVKNEFVKELLDSLKTGTFVKIKGVATLDKFDHELTIGSLTGIRKTADFTTVRRDRALHKRVELHCHTKMSDFDGVSEAKDIVKRAYKWGHRAIAITDHGVVQGFTDAFHVWQDLWKAEKERCKESGETPDRQDFFKIIYGVEAYLVDDLKEIVTGDRGQSLDADYVVFDIETTGFSPVNNRIIEIGAVKVSGGKVTDRFSTFVNPQVPIPFEIEKLTGIRDDMVTDAPLIEEVLPKFLDFCEGCALVAHNAGFDMSFILENARRLGIPFTVYAGTDDAPEHAAEAASVESTEDGSRSGGEAEHTGRGVTECTYVDTVGISRVLLPDQAKHTLDAVAKKLNISLENHHRAVDDAECTAWIFLKLIQMLKDREIYNLTQLNALGAASADLVKKLPTYHAIILAKNDLGRINLYKLVTESHLTYYAGRHPRIPKSLVMKYRDGLILGSACEAGELYRALLDEQSEMQIARIVNFYDYLEIQPSGNNQFMIASDRVRSVQSMEDILNINRRIVKLGEQFHKPVVGTCDVHFLDPEDEVYRRIIMAGRGFEDADEQAPLFLHTTDEMLEEFDYLGSDKAFEIVVTNTNKIADMIESIDPVRPDKCAPVIADSDKTLTKICYDRAHEIYGPELPEIVEKRLEKELHSIITNGFAVMYIIAQKLVWKSVEDGYLVGSRGSVGSSFVATMAGITEINPLSPHYYCSECHYVDFDSEEVKAYAGKAGVDMPDRTCPNCGAPLHKDGFDIPFETFLGFKGDKEPDIDLNFSGEYQSKAHKYTEVIFGAGQTYRAGTIATLADKTAFGYVKNYFEERGKHRRKSEMERLAMGVAGVRRSTGQHPGGIVVL
;
A
#
# COMPACT_ATOMS: atom_id res chain seq x y z
N MET A 1 27.36 23.31 -26.67
CA MET A 1 28.77 22.84 -26.65
C MET A 1 28.79 21.51 -25.92
N THR A 2 29.10 20.41 -26.60
CA THR A 2 28.92 19.06 -26.05
C THR A 2 30.21 18.58 -25.38
N VAL A 3 30.32 18.79 -24.08
CA VAL A 3 31.46 18.28 -23.29
C VAL A 3 31.28 16.77 -23.12
N ARG A 4 32.24 15.98 -23.59
CA ARG A 4 32.32 14.54 -23.31
C ARG A 4 33.48 14.30 -22.36
N ILE A 5 33.16 13.81 -21.16
CA ILE A 5 34.15 13.36 -20.19
C ILE A 5 34.56 11.94 -20.59
N PHE A 6 35.86 11.67 -20.62
CA PHE A 6 36.42 10.35 -20.85
C PHE A 6 37.16 9.93 -19.59
N GLU A 7 36.56 9.01 -18.84
CA GLU A 7 37.16 8.46 -17.62
C GLU A 7 38.12 7.33 -17.99
N ARG A 8 39.20 7.19 -17.21
CA ARG A 8 40.16 6.10 -17.33
C ARG A 8 40.85 5.88 -15.99
N PHE A 9 40.96 4.63 -15.58
CA PHE A 9 41.52 4.22 -14.31
C PHE A 9 42.79 3.38 -14.52
N GLU A 10 43.81 3.63 -13.69
CA GLU A 10 44.94 2.71 -13.55
C GLU A 10 44.65 1.79 -12.36
N LEU A 11 44.29 0.53 -12.64
CA LEU A 11 43.98 -0.47 -11.62
C LEU A 11 45.26 -1.14 -11.10
N SER A 12 45.25 -1.56 -9.84
CA SER A 12 46.34 -2.37 -9.28
C SER A 12 46.32 -3.80 -9.86
N SER A 13 47.46 -4.50 -9.80
CA SER A 13 47.60 -5.89 -10.29
C SER A 13 46.79 -6.94 -9.52
N GLN A 14 45.93 -6.53 -8.58
CA GLN A 14 44.96 -7.38 -7.89
C GLN A 14 43.62 -7.47 -8.65
N TYR A 15 43.34 -6.56 -9.58
CA TYR A 15 42.13 -6.58 -10.40
C TYR A 15 42.34 -7.45 -11.64
N THR A 16 42.06 -8.74 -11.51
CA THR A 16 41.82 -9.64 -12.65
C THR A 16 40.46 -9.32 -13.30
N PRO A 17 40.18 -9.80 -14.53
CA PRO A 17 38.86 -9.71 -15.13
C PRO A 17 37.75 -10.31 -14.24
N GLU A 18 38.08 -11.38 -13.52
CA GLU A 18 37.22 -12.06 -12.54
C GLU A 18 36.91 -11.18 -11.33
N ASN A 19 37.94 -10.72 -10.60
CA ASN A 19 37.78 -9.89 -9.41
C ASN A 19 37.09 -8.54 -9.72
N LEU A 20 37.37 -7.95 -10.88
CA LEU A 20 36.72 -6.73 -11.33
C LEU A 20 35.23 -6.97 -11.64
N MET A 21 34.90 -8.11 -12.25
CA MET A 21 33.52 -8.47 -12.53
C MET A 21 32.74 -8.77 -11.24
N GLU A 22 33.30 -9.55 -10.31
CA GLU A 22 32.69 -9.83 -9.01
C GLU A 22 32.35 -8.54 -8.24
N ALA A 23 33.30 -7.59 -8.20
CA ALA A 23 33.11 -6.33 -7.46
C ALA A 23 32.20 -5.30 -8.14
N TYR A 24 32.10 -5.29 -9.49
CA TYR A 24 31.46 -4.19 -10.23
C TYR A 24 30.37 -4.61 -11.25
N ARG A 25 30.00 -5.90 -11.34
CA ARG A 25 28.94 -6.38 -12.26
C ARG A 25 27.64 -5.59 -12.16
N GLU A 26 27.20 -5.22 -10.97
CA GLU A 26 25.96 -4.45 -10.77
C GLU A 26 26.09 -3.00 -11.29
N SER A 27 27.29 -2.40 -11.25
CA SER A 27 27.55 -1.09 -11.88
C SER A 27 27.57 -1.20 -13.41
N ILE A 28 28.14 -2.27 -13.96
CA ILE A 28 28.13 -2.55 -15.41
C ILE A 28 26.70 -2.81 -15.90
N LEU A 29 25.89 -3.52 -15.11
CA LEU A 29 24.46 -3.71 -15.37
C LEU A 29 23.69 -2.39 -15.36
N ALA A 30 23.93 -1.51 -14.40
CA ALA A 30 23.31 -0.19 -14.37
C ALA A 30 23.68 0.66 -15.61
N GLU A 31 24.92 0.59 -16.10
CA GLU A 31 25.34 1.27 -17.33
C GLU A 31 24.70 0.66 -18.59
N LEU A 32 24.66 -0.67 -18.70
CA LEU A 32 23.99 -1.37 -19.82
C LEU A 32 22.48 -1.09 -19.86
N LEU A 33 21.82 -0.96 -18.72
CA LEU A 33 20.40 -0.57 -18.65
C LEU A 33 20.16 0.81 -19.27
N GLY A 34 21.10 1.73 -19.11
CA GLY A 34 21.08 3.07 -19.73
C GLY A 34 21.40 3.08 -21.23
N TYR A 35 21.89 1.98 -21.80
CA TYR A 35 22.13 1.83 -23.24
C TYR A 35 21.04 1.03 -23.95
N SER A 36 20.60 -0.10 -23.38
CA SER A 36 19.65 -1.00 -24.02
C SER A 36 19.13 -2.06 -23.04
N HIS A 37 17.80 -2.13 -22.86
CA HIS A 37 17.15 -3.19 -22.09
C HIS A 37 17.44 -4.62 -22.62
N VAL A 38 17.81 -4.76 -23.91
CA VAL A 38 18.21 -6.05 -24.50
C VAL A 38 19.62 -6.42 -24.07
N GLU A 39 20.59 -5.51 -24.19
CA GLU A 39 21.98 -5.74 -23.80
C GLU A 39 22.11 -5.93 -22.28
N TYR A 40 21.34 -5.17 -21.49
CA TYR A 40 21.16 -5.38 -20.05
C TYR A 40 20.67 -6.78 -19.72
N ASN A 41 19.55 -7.23 -20.32
CA ASN A 41 18.99 -8.54 -19.97
C ASN A 41 19.88 -9.69 -20.45
N ALA A 42 20.48 -9.59 -21.64
CA ALA A 42 21.45 -10.55 -22.15
C ALA A 42 22.63 -10.72 -21.17
N PHE A 43 23.24 -9.63 -20.71
CA PHE A 43 24.33 -9.67 -19.74
C PHE A 43 23.89 -10.13 -18.34
N ARG A 44 22.67 -9.76 -17.91
CA ARG A 44 22.10 -10.16 -16.62
C ARG A 44 21.88 -11.66 -16.51
N THR A 45 21.47 -12.32 -17.60
CA THR A 45 21.25 -13.78 -17.68
C THR A 45 22.41 -14.56 -18.29
N ALA A 46 23.49 -13.87 -18.69
CA ALA A 46 24.72 -14.49 -19.15
C ALA A 46 25.43 -15.25 -18.02
N GLU A 47 25.87 -16.46 -18.31
CA GLU A 47 26.88 -17.14 -17.49
C GLU A 47 28.27 -16.67 -17.91
N ILE A 48 29.04 -16.16 -16.94
CA ILE A 48 30.37 -15.60 -17.16
C ILE A 48 31.41 -16.61 -16.68
N SER A 49 32.42 -16.89 -17.49
CA SER A 49 33.56 -17.74 -17.13
C SER A 49 34.87 -17.12 -17.61
N TYR A 50 35.99 -17.51 -16.99
CA TYR A 50 37.31 -16.93 -17.22
C TYR A 50 38.30 -18.04 -17.65
N PRO A 51 38.42 -18.34 -18.95
CA PRO A 51 39.35 -19.36 -19.44
C PRO A 51 40.81 -19.01 -19.12
N GLU A 52 41.65 -20.03 -18.89
CA GLU A 52 43.08 -19.89 -18.57
C GLU A 52 43.90 -19.07 -19.58
N SER A 53 43.36 -18.85 -20.79
CA SER A 53 43.92 -17.94 -21.81
C SER A 53 43.79 -16.44 -21.46
N GLY A 54 43.20 -16.08 -20.32
CA GLY A 54 43.12 -14.69 -19.83
C GLY A 54 42.03 -13.85 -20.49
N GLY A 55 40.95 -14.49 -20.95
CA GLY A 55 39.78 -13.82 -21.55
C GLY A 55 38.52 -13.91 -20.67
N ILE A 56 37.44 -13.29 -21.14
CA ILE A 56 36.08 -13.52 -20.62
C ILE A 56 35.28 -14.31 -21.67
N LEU A 57 34.55 -15.34 -21.22
CA LEU A 57 33.56 -16.05 -22.01
C LEU A 57 32.16 -15.85 -21.42
N LEU A 58 31.30 -15.19 -22.19
CA LEU A 58 29.87 -15.00 -21.91
C LEU A 58 29.04 -16.08 -22.60
N THR A 59 28.21 -16.78 -21.86
CA THR A 59 27.27 -17.78 -22.41
C THR A 59 25.86 -17.21 -22.39
N LEU A 60 25.36 -16.81 -23.56
CA LEU A 60 24.03 -16.21 -23.75
C LEU A 60 22.97 -17.26 -24.10
N GLU A 61 21.70 -17.00 -23.79
CA GLU A 61 20.58 -17.81 -24.29
C GLU A 61 20.38 -17.54 -25.79
N ASP A 62 20.31 -18.59 -26.62
CA ASP A 62 20.20 -18.47 -28.07
C ASP A 62 18.80 -18.01 -28.48
N THR A 63 18.68 -16.70 -28.68
CA THR A 63 17.43 -16.01 -29.02
C THR A 63 17.73 -14.91 -30.04
N ILE A 64 16.75 -14.58 -30.89
CA ILE A 64 16.90 -13.57 -31.94
C ILE A 64 17.39 -12.20 -31.39
N PRO A 65 16.89 -11.69 -30.24
CA PRO A 65 17.41 -10.45 -29.64
C PRO A 65 18.87 -10.54 -29.19
N ASN A 66 19.27 -11.66 -28.56
CA ASN A 66 20.65 -11.86 -28.09
C ASN A 66 21.64 -12.05 -29.25
N ARG A 67 21.21 -12.67 -30.35
CA ARG A 67 21.97 -12.74 -31.62
C ARG A 67 22.07 -11.37 -32.29
N GLY A 68 21.00 -10.58 -32.27
CA GLY A 68 20.94 -9.24 -32.85
C GLY A 68 21.68 -8.15 -32.06
N LYS A 69 22.24 -8.48 -30.88
CA LYS A 69 22.93 -7.52 -29.98
C LYS A 69 24.26 -8.01 -29.41
N GLU A 70 24.78 -9.14 -29.89
CA GLU A 70 26.08 -9.70 -29.51
C GLU A 70 27.21 -8.66 -29.64
N VAL A 71 27.28 -8.02 -30.82
CA VAL A 71 28.38 -7.13 -31.21
C VAL A 71 28.39 -5.84 -30.38
N GLU A 72 27.22 -5.23 -30.14
CA GLU A 72 27.08 -4.07 -29.25
C GLU A 72 27.47 -4.41 -27.80
N LEU A 73 26.97 -5.53 -27.26
CA LEU A 73 27.26 -5.92 -25.88
C LEU A 73 28.75 -6.19 -25.65
N VAL A 74 29.39 -6.98 -26.53
CA VAL A 74 30.84 -7.22 -26.50
C VAL A 74 31.59 -5.89 -26.54
N ARG A 75 31.23 -4.99 -27.46
CA ARG A 75 31.89 -3.70 -27.63
C ARG A 75 31.74 -2.76 -26.43
N VAL A 76 30.60 -2.75 -25.74
CA VAL A 76 30.43 -1.97 -24.50
C VAL A 76 31.30 -2.55 -23.39
N LEU A 77 31.33 -3.87 -23.23
CA LEU A 77 32.13 -4.53 -22.20
C LEU A 77 33.64 -4.37 -22.44
N GLU A 78 34.13 -4.55 -23.67
CA GLU A 78 35.52 -4.28 -24.02
C GLU A 78 35.89 -2.81 -23.81
N LYS A 79 34.97 -1.87 -24.06
CA LYS A 79 35.19 -0.45 -23.74
C LYS A 79 35.31 -0.18 -22.24
N ILE A 80 34.51 -0.84 -21.41
CA ILE A 80 34.63 -0.73 -19.94
C ILE A 80 35.94 -1.37 -19.47
N LEU A 81 36.22 -2.60 -19.89
CA LEU A 81 37.35 -3.39 -19.40
C LEU A 81 38.70 -2.90 -19.93
N VAL A 82 38.81 -2.62 -21.24
CA VAL A 82 40.07 -2.30 -21.93
C VAL A 82 40.31 -0.79 -22.01
N GLU A 83 39.34 0.00 -22.50
CA GLU A 83 39.53 1.45 -22.63
C GLU A 83 39.50 2.16 -21.26
N ARG A 84 38.47 1.91 -20.45
CA ARG A 84 38.24 2.59 -19.16
C ARG A 84 39.05 1.98 -18.00
N CYS A 85 39.09 0.67 -17.87
CA CYS A 85 39.77 -0.04 -16.76
C CYS A 85 41.19 -0.54 -17.09
N GLY A 86 41.63 -0.47 -18.36
CA GLY A 86 43.00 -0.78 -18.75
C GLY A 86 43.39 -2.27 -18.79
N LEU A 87 42.44 -3.19 -18.64
CA LEU A 87 42.70 -4.64 -18.67
C LEU A 87 42.99 -5.13 -20.10
N SER A 88 44.02 -5.96 -20.28
CA SER A 88 44.32 -6.61 -21.56
C SER A 88 43.57 -7.94 -21.72
N THR A 89 42.24 -7.89 -21.66
CA THR A 89 41.33 -9.05 -21.82
C THR A 89 40.40 -8.83 -23.02
N GLY A 90 40.13 -9.89 -23.79
CA GLY A 90 39.07 -9.89 -24.81
C GLY A 90 37.78 -10.49 -24.27
N VAL A 91 36.64 -10.11 -24.85
CA VAL A 91 35.33 -10.69 -24.51
C VAL A 91 34.85 -11.58 -25.66
N THR A 92 34.53 -12.84 -25.35
CA THR A 92 34.02 -13.82 -26.30
C THR A 92 32.62 -14.27 -25.90
N VAL A 93 31.79 -14.61 -26.89
CA VAL A 93 30.41 -15.08 -26.67
C VAL A 93 30.27 -16.52 -27.17
N SER A 94 29.57 -17.33 -26.38
CA SER A 94 29.00 -18.60 -26.78
C SER A 94 27.49 -18.58 -26.52
N TYR A 95 26.79 -19.56 -27.07
CA TYR A 95 25.33 -19.66 -26.98
C TYR A 95 24.92 -21.01 -26.39
N ARG A 96 23.96 -20.96 -25.47
CA ARG A 96 23.25 -22.13 -24.94
C ARG A 96 21.81 -22.12 -25.42
N GLU A 97 21.24 -23.31 -25.56
CA GLU A 97 19.81 -23.48 -25.85
C GLU A 97 18.98 -22.72 -24.81
N ALA A 98 17.98 -21.96 -25.27
CA ALA A 98 17.26 -21.02 -24.41
C ALA A 98 16.41 -21.76 -23.36
N SER A 99 16.49 -21.33 -22.10
CA SER A 99 15.67 -21.88 -21.02
C SER A 99 14.19 -21.69 -21.37
N PRO A 100 13.31 -22.71 -21.26
CA PRO A 100 11.90 -22.59 -21.63
C PRO A 100 11.12 -21.72 -20.63
N ARG A 101 11.25 -20.40 -20.79
CA ARG A 101 10.43 -19.39 -20.10
C ARG A 101 9.03 -19.37 -20.70
N ARG A 102 8.04 -18.95 -19.89
CA ARG A 102 6.66 -18.74 -20.34
C ARG A 102 6.58 -17.53 -21.28
N TYR A 103 6.74 -17.79 -22.58
CA TYR A 103 6.09 -17.01 -23.65
C TYR A 103 5.12 -17.93 -24.37
N THR A 104 4.02 -17.38 -24.88
CA THR A 104 3.10 -18.17 -25.72
C THR A 104 3.57 -18.10 -27.18
N GLY A 105 3.19 -19.08 -28.00
CA GLY A 105 3.45 -19.02 -29.45
C GLY A 105 2.79 -17.81 -30.11
N GLU A 106 1.71 -17.27 -29.50
CA GLU A 106 1.14 -15.99 -29.90
C GLU A 106 2.11 -14.82 -29.71
N ASP A 107 2.97 -14.81 -28.69
CA ASP A 107 3.84 -13.67 -28.40
C ASP A 107 5.01 -13.60 -29.38
N GLU A 108 5.54 -14.75 -29.79
CA GLU A 108 6.47 -14.81 -30.93
C GLU A 108 5.77 -14.38 -32.22
N LEU A 109 4.52 -14.80 -32.48
CA LEU A 109 3.73 -14.32 -33.62
C LEU A 109 3.46 -12.81 -33.57
N LYS A 110 3.11 -12.25 -32.42
CA LYS A 110 2.91 -10.80 -32.21
C LYS A 110 4.21 -10.04 -32.44
N ILE A 111 5.35 -10.53 -31.96
CA ILE A 111 6.67 -9.94 -32.22
C ILE A 111 7.03 -10.05 -33.71
N GLN A 112 6.84 -11.21 -34.35
CA GLN A 112 7.06 -11.43 -35.78
C GLN A 112 6.19 -10.48 -36.63
N MET A 113 4.93 -10.26 -36.22
CA MET A 113 4.01 -9.32 -36.85
C MET A 113 4.44 -7.86 -36.63
N ARG A 114 4.82 -7.47 -35.40
CA ARG A 114 5.32 -6.10 -35.10
C ARG A 114 6.62 -5.79 -35.84
N VAL A 115 7.53 -6.77 -35.97
CA VAL A 115 8.78 -6.65 -36.74
C VAL A 115 8.48 -6.55 -38.24
N ASN A 116 7.57 -7.39 -38.78
CA ASN A 116 7.14 -7.26 -40.17
C ASN A 116 6.43 -5.92 -40.43
N GLU A 117 5.62 -5.42 -39.50
CA GLU A 117 4.96 -4.11 -39.56
C GLU A 117 5.99 -2.98 -39.59
N ILE A 118 6.97 -2.98 -38.68
CA ILE A 118 8.09 -2.02 -38.64
C ILE A 118 8.92 -2.09 -39.94
N CYS A 119 9.21 -3.30 -40.46
CA CYS A 119 9.91 -3.48 -41.72
C CYS A 119 9.09 -3.07 -42.95
N LEU A 120 7.76 -3.18 -42.93
CA LEU A 120 6.87 -2.61 -43.95
C LEU A 120 6.89 -1.09 -43.87
N ARG A 121 6.77 -0.52 -42.65
CA ARG A 121 6.72 0.92 -42.40
C ARG A 121 8.01 1.61 -42.84
N ALA A 122 9.17 1.05 -42.50
CA ALA A 122 10.47 1.52 -42.97
C ALA A 122 10.62 1.42 -44.50
N LYS A 123 10.14 0.33 -45.13
CA LYS A 123 10.14 0.21 -46.60
C LYS A 123 9.22 1.22 -47.28
N LEU A 124 8.03 1.45 -46.71
CA LEU A 124 7.09 2.47 -47.18
C LEU A 124 7.67 3.88 -47.04
N GLU A 125 8.30 4.20 -45.92
CA GLU A 125 8.99 5.49 -45.71
C GLU A 125 10.10 5.72 -46.75
N THR A 126 10.91 4.71 -47.09
CA THR A 126 11.86 4.81 -48.21
C THR A 126 11.17 4.95 -49.58
N ALA A 127 10.03 4.29 -49.80
CA ALA A 127 9.30 4.36 -51.08
C ALA A 127 8.54 5.68 -51.29
N TYR A 128 8.11 6.34 -50.21
CA TYR A 128 7.51 7.68 -50.24
C TYR A 128 8.55 8.79 -50.36
N ALA A 129 9.79 8.59 -49.90
CA ALA A 129 10.88 9.55 -50.08
C ALA A 129 11.29 9.75 -51.56
N ASP A 130 11.27 8.69 -52.37
CA ASP A 130 11.79 8.69 -53.76
C ASP A 130 10.81 9.24 -54.82
N ASN A 131 9.53 9.45 -54.51
CA ASN A 131 8.50 9.83 -55.49
C ASN A 131 7.99 11.29 -55.38
N GLY A 132 8.70 12.16 -54.66
CA GLY A 132 8.23 13.48 -54.21
C GLY A 132 8.66 14.73 -54.99
N SER A 133 9.05 14.65 -56.28
CA SER A 133 9.61 15.82 -57.00
C SER A 133 8.84 16.22 -58.28
N GLY A 134 8.28 17.44 -58.34
CA GLY A 134 7.37 17.85 -59.45
C GLY A 134 7.03 19.36 -59.60
N GLN A 135 8.03 20.24 -59.58
CA GLN A 135 8.05 21.64 -60.12
C GLN A 135 6.82 22.59 -60.05
N ALA A 136 6.94 23.65 -59.23
CA ALA A 136 6.79 25.09 -59.55
C ALA A 136 7.29 25.92 -58.34
N GLY A 137 7.92 27.10 -58.38
CA GLY A 137 8.22 28.07 -59.45
C GLY A 137 7.46 29.39 -59.24
N GLY A 138 8.03 30.56 -58.90
CA GLY A 138 9.43 30.97 -58.62
C GLY A 138 9.53 32.48 -58.26
N GLY A 139 10.74 33.04 -58.09
CA GLY A 139 11.03 34.47 -57.78
C GLY A 139 11.49 34.70 -56.32
N GLU A 140 12.74 35.08 -56.04
CA GLU A 140 13.30 36.46 -55.98
C GLU A 140 12.78 37.31 -54.79
N SER A 141 13.57 38.03 -53.99
CA SER A 141 15.04 38.19 -53.80
C SER A 141 15.28 38.70 -52.35
N SER A 142 16.45 38.99 -51.77
CA SER A 142 17.83 39.24 -52.24
C SER A 142 18.84 38.94 -51.11
N ALA A 143 20.15 38.94 -51.40
CA ALA A 143 21.23 38.74 -50.42
C ALA A 143 21.73 40.06 -49.80
N TRP A 144 22.70 40.00 -48.88
CA TRP A 144 23.90 40.87 -48.90
C TRP A 144 25.07 40.16 -48.16
N ASP A 145 26.29 40.65 -48.35
CA ASP A 145 27.53 39.86 -48.27
C ASP A 145 28.52 40.36 -47.19
N ASN A 146 29.38 39.45 -46.67
CA ASN A 146 30.83 39.64 -46.48
C ASN A 146 31.48 38.43 -45.73
N GLY A 147 32.52 37.84 -46.31
CA GLY A 147 33.37 36.81 -45.66
C GLY A 147 34.81 37.25 -45.40
N LYS A 148 35.67 36.34 -44.88
CA LYS A 148 37.15 36.43 -44.91
C LYS A 148 37.82 35.07 -44.63
N ALA A 149 39.09 34.92 -45.02
CA ALA A 149 39.79 33.62 -45.15
C ALA A 149 41.32 33.70 -44.88
N ALA A 150 42.02 32.55 -45.09
CA ALA A 150 43.46 32.27 -44.87
C ALA A 150 43.89 32.11 -43.39
N GLY A 151 44.92 31.32 -43.01
CA GLY A 151 45.94 30.55 -43.77
C GLY A 151 47.33 31.24 -43.72
N GLY A 152 48.50 30.58 -43.60
CA GLY A 152 48.91 29.16 -43.46
C GLY A 152 50.45 29.03 -43.69
N LYS A 153 51.09 27.87 -43.39
CA LYS A 153 52.45 27.39 -43.82
C LYS A 153 52.81 26.10 -43.02
N ASP A 154 53.26 24.98 -43.61
CA ASP A 154 54.57 24.64 -44.23
C ASP A 154 55.74 24.54 -43.23
N ARG A 155 56.64 23.52 -43.13
CA ARG A 155 56.90 22.13 -43.67
C ARG A 155 57.82 21.42 -42.60
N ASN A 156 58.41 20.20 -42.66
CA ASN A 156 58.67 19.10 -43.63
C ASN A 156 59.04 17.82 -42.79
N GLY A 157 59.16 16.56 -43.27
CA GLY A 157 58.78 15.95 -44.56
C GLY A 157 59.70 14.84 -45.13
N GLY A 158 59.99 13.72 -44.43
CA GLY A 158 60.50 12.49 -45.10
C GLY A 158 61.26 11.39 -44.30
N GLY A 159 60.96 10.10 -44.60
CA GLY A 159 61.98 9.04 -44.78
C GLY A 159 62.17 7.91 -43.73
N GLY A 160 62.02 6.64 -44.17
CA GLY A 160 63.13 5.66 -43.97
C GLY A 160 63.00 4.38 -43.10
N ARG A 161 62.25 3.36 -43.58
CA ARG A 161 62.61 1.91 -43.58
C ARG A 161 63.32 1.20 -42.37
N SER A 162 62.55 0.28 -41.76
CA SER A 162 62.82 -1.18 -41.61
C SER A 162 63.88 -1.80 -40.66
N ASN A 163 63.43 -2.86 -39.97
CA ASN A 163 64.12 -4.09 -39.53
C ASN A 163 65.17 -4.07 -38.39
N GLY A 164 64.85 -4.83 -37.31
CA GLY A 164 65.49 -6.14 -37.12
C GLY A 164 66.31 -6.41 -35.85
N ALA A 165 65.69 -7.09 -34.87
CA ALA A 165 66.23 -8.10 -33.92
C ALA A 165 67.58 -7.90 -33.18
N GLY A 166 67.64 -8.26 -31.87
CA GLY A 166 68.93 -8.46 -31.18
C GLY A 166 68.89 -8.64 -29.66
N TYR A 167 68.98 -9.90 -29.20
CA TYR A 167 69.18 -10.35 -27.81
C TYR A 167 70.31 -9.66 -27.00
N GLY A 168 70.15 -9.58 -25.67
CA GLY A 168 71.29 -9.44 -24.72
C GLY A 168 70.88 -9.04 -23.29
N GLY A 169 71.51 -9.63 -22.25
CA GLY A 169 71.18 -9.30 -20.84
C GLY A 169 72.26 -9.72 -19.82
N LYS A 170 71.90 -9.65 -18.52
CA LYS A 170 72.74 -9.75 -17.28
C LYS A 170 73.43 -8.42 -16.87
N GLY A 171 73.56 -8.06 -15.59
CA GLY A 171 73.02 -8.65 -14.35
C GLY A 171 73.90 -8.37 -13.09
N ARG A 172 73.43 -8.78 -11.90
CA ARG A 172 74.10 -8.69 -10.55
C ARG A 172 74.16 -7.26 -9.93
N ASN A 173 74.26 -7.03 -8.60
CA ASN A 173 74.27 -7.93 -7.42
C ASN A 173 73.80 -7.26 -6.10
N SER A 174 73.47 -8.09 -5.10
CA SER A 174 73.58 -7.88 -3.61
C SER A 174 72.80 -6.75 -2.89
N GLY A 175 72.30 -6.94 -1.66
CA GLY A 175 72.26 -8.15 -0.82
C GLY A 175 72.01 -7.88 0.68
N ALA A 176 72.04 -8.95 1.50
CA ALA A 176 72.01 -9.01 2.98
C ALA A 176 70.69 -8.70 3.73
N GLU A 177 70.26 -9.69 4.53
CA GLU A 177 69.34 -9.54 5.67
C GLU A 177 70.14 -9.22 6.95
N TYR A 178 69.50 -8.67 8.00
CA TYR A 178 69.72 -9.05 9.42
C TYR A 178 68.82 -8.26 10.39
N GLY A 179 68.23 -8.95 11.38
CA GLY A 179 67.82 -8.39 12.68
C GLY A 179 66.58 -7.47 12.72
N GLY A 180 65.45 -7.97 13.25
CA GLY A 180 64.32 -7.13 13.69
C GLY A 180 64.41 -6.73 15.17
N TRP A 181 63.32 -6.19 15.75
CA TRP A 181 62.94 -6.32 17.18
C TRP A 181 61.45 -5.91 17.35
N ASN A 182 60.94 -5.89 18.59
CA ASN A 182 59.54 -6.19 18.88
C ASN A 182 58.64 -5.00 19.32
N ASN A 183 57.33 -5.14 19.09
CA ASN A 183 56.17 -4.58 19.83
C ASN A 183 55.68 -3.10 19.73
N LYS A 184 54.32 -3.02 19.68
CA LYS A 184 53.37 -2.00 20.20
C LYS A 184 53.27 -0.57 19.61
N ALA A 185 52.22 -0.39 18.81
CA ALA A 185 51.07 0.52 19.02
C ALA A 185 51.25 2.04 19.26
N ALA A 186 50.74 2.84 18.31
CA ALA A 186 50.15 4.18 18.47
C ALA A 186 49.10 4.35 17.34
N GLN A 187 47.81 4.51 17.62
CA GLN A 187 47.07 5.77 17.87
C GLN A 187 46.80 6.63 16.62
N ALA A 188 45.55 7.08 16.50
CA ALA A 188 45.14 8.17 15.60
C ALA A 188 45.30 9.54 16.29
N GLY A 189 45.57 10.58 15.49
CA GLY A 189 45.32 11.98 15.85
C GLY A 189 44.30 12.56 14.85
N ALA A 190 43.15 13.10 15.28
CA ALA A 190 42.94 14.30 16.10
C ALA A 190 43.01 15.60 15.27
N ALA A 191 41.83 16.19 15.04
CA ALA A 191 41.64 17.56 14.56
C ALA A 191 40.56 18.22 15.42
N THR A 192 40.73 19.49 15.78
CA THR A 192 40.02 20.14 16.88
C THR A 192 38.68 20.75 16.48
N ALA A 193 37.64 20.55 17.30
CA ALA A 193 36.38 21.27 17.20
C ALA A 193 36.50 22.71 17.74
N GLY A 194 35.91 23.68 17.04
CA GLY A 194 35.71 25.05 17.50
C GLY A 194 34.23 25.31 17.83
N THR A 195 33.96 26.14 18.84
CA THR A 195 32.62 26.35 19.40
C THR A 195 31.67 27.12 18.47
N GLY A 196 30.44 26.61 18.29
CA GLY A 196 29.35 27.30 17.61
C GLY A 196 28.02 26.54 17.72
N GLY A 197 27.33 26.66 18.85
CA GLY A 197 26.12 25.90 19.14
C GLY A 197 24.85 26.41 18.44
N TRP A 198 23.95 25.49 18.11
CA TRP A 198 22.56 25.76 17.68
C TRP A 198 21.61 24.82 18.41
N ASN A 199 20.50 25.35 18.91
CA ASN A 199 19.50 24.59 19.67
C ASN A 199 18.57 23.81 18.72
N ASN A 200 18.36 22.52 19.01
CA ASN A 200 17.13 21.81 18.61
C ASN A 200 16.19 21.76 19.82
N GLY A 201 15.27 22.73 19.90
CA GLY A 201 14.23 22.74 20.93
C GLY A 201 13.05 21.85 20.56
N ALA A 202 13.02 20.61 21.07
CA ALA A 202 11.80 19.80 21.05
C ALA A 202 10.82 20.33 22.10
N ALA A 203 9.64 20.78 21.66
CA ALA A 203 8.64 21.37 22.55
C ALA A 203 7.79 20.29 23.23
N SER A 204 8.25 19.75 24.35
CA SER A 204 7.42 18.96 25.27
C SER A 204 6.41 19.89 25.96
N GLY A 205 5.10 19.66 25.77
CA GLY A 205 4.06 20.36 26.50
C GLY A 205 4.13 20.05 27.99
N GLY A 206 4.12 21.08 28.84
CA GLY A 206 4.18 20.93 30.30
C GLY A 206 2.82 21.18 30.94
N ASP A 207 2.23 20.14 31.53
CA ASP A 207 1.04 20.27 32.39
C ASP A 207 1.40 20.94 33.72
N ASN A 208 0.87 22.15 33.95
CA ASN A 208 0.99 22.85 35.23
C ASN A 208 -0.31 22.73 36.05
N GLY A 209 -0.53 21.55 36.61
CA GLY A 209 -1.59 21.31 37.60
C GLY A 209 -1.20 21.82 38.99
N TRP A 210 -1.61 23.04 39.36
CA TRP A 210 -1.55 23.53 40.74
C TRP A 210 -2.92 23.47 41.42
N SER A 211 -2.95 23.01 42.67
CA SER A 211 -4.18 22.89 43.46
C SER A 211 -3.95 23.38 44.91
N ASN A 212 -4.85 24.26 45.37
CA ASN A 212 -5.09 24.82 46.72
C ASN A 212 -5.73 26.23 46.52
N GLY A 213 -6.71 26.72 47.29
CA GLY A 213 -7.52 26.09 48.34
C GLY A 213 -8.43 27.12 49.06
N ALA A 214 -9.75 26.89 49.05
CA ALA A 214 -10.80 27.45 49.94
C ALA A 214 -10.96 28.99 50.19
N ALA A 215 -12.03 29.55 49.60
CA ALA A 215 -13.03 30.45 50.23
C ALA A 215 -12.66 31.92 50.65
N PRO A 216 -13.62 32.84 50.96
CA PRO A 216 -15.08 32.89 50.64
C PRO A 216 -15.63 34.25 50.09
N GLY A 217 -16.75 34.20 49.34
CA GLY A 217 -17.85 35.21 49.35
C GLY A 217 -17.70 36.52 48.52
N GLY A 218 -18.82 37.07 48.01
CA GLY A 218 -18.80 38.41 47.36
C GLY A 218 -19.86 38.80 46.30
N ASP A 219 -21.12 38.37 46.40
CA ASP A 219 -22.38 38.95 45.87
C ASP A 219 -22.48 39.78 44.53
N ASN A 220 -23.55 39.47 43.78
CA ASN A 220 -24.29 40.29 42.79
C ASN A 220 -23.65 40.61 41.40
N GLY A 221 -24.37 40.52 40.28
CA GLY A 221 -25.73 39.98 40.06
C GLY A 221 -26.37 40.37 38.69
N TRP A 222 -27.36 39.56 38.26
CA TRP A 222 -28.32 39.76 37.15
C TRP A 222 -27.81 39.79 35.68
N SER A 223 -28.60 39.42 34.65
CA SER A 223 -29.74 38.46 34.54
C SER A 223 -30.14 38.26 33.05
N ASN A 224 -30.98 37.24 32.77
CA ASN A 224 -31.65 36.89 31.49
C ASN A 224 -30.72 36.20 30.45
N GLY A 225 -31.07 35.10 29.77
CA GLY A 225 -32.32 34.30 29.72
C GLY A 225 -33.27 34.74 28.58
N ALA A 226 -34.03 33.88 27.90
CA ALA A 226 -34.09 32.41 27.87
C ALA A 226 -34.87 31.97 26.59
N VAL A 227 -34.79 30.70 26.18
CA VAL A 227 -35.55 30.14 25.04
C VAL A 227 -36.94 29.66 25.49
N PRO A 228 -37.97 29.75 24.63
CA PRO A 228 -39.08 28.79 24.64
C PRO A 228 -39.39 28.21 23.24
N GLY A 229 -40.09 27.08 23.19
CA GLY A 229 -40.56 26.45 21.96
C GLY A 229 -41.85 25.63 22.14
N ALA A 230 -42.34 25.07 21.03
CA ALA A 230 -43.52 24.19 20.88
C ALA A 230 -44.92 24.78 21.14
N GLY A 231 -45.86 24.46 20.24
CA GLY A 231 -47.29 24.79 20.33
C GLY A 231 -48.05 24.40 19.05
N ASN A 232 -49.15 23.63 19.18
CA ASN A 232 -49.89 23.03 18.05
C ASN A 232 -51.08 23.89 17.56
N GLY A 233 -51.41 23.77 16.26
CA GLY A 233 -52.78 23.38 15.89
C GLY A 233 -53.60 24.19 14.85
N ARG A 234 -54.03 23.44 13.81
CA ARG A 234 -55.35 23.47 13.12
C ARG A 234 -55.74 24.57 12.09
N GLU A 235 -55.89 24.07 10.85
CA GLU A 235 -57.11 24.06 10.01
C GLU A 235 -57.57 25.29 9.19
N SER A 236 -58.12 24.96 8.02
CA SER A 236 -58.80 25.79 7.01
C SER A 236 -57.94 26.81 6.23
N GLY A 237 -58.22 27.09 4.95
CA GLY A 237 -59.17 26.44 4.04
C GLY A 237 -59.61 27.36 2.89
N ALA A 238 -59.95 26.77 1.73
CA ALA A 238 -60.37 27.44 0.48
C ALA A 238 -59.28 28.29 -0.23
N VAL A 239 -59.36 28.60 -1.54
CA VAL A 239 -59.70 27.85 -2.78
C VAL A 239 -59.61 28.87 -3.94
N SER A 240 -59.42 28.40 -5.18
CA SER A 240 -59.37 29.15 -6.46
C SER A 240 -58.08 29.93 -6.74
N GLY A 241 -57.63 30.07 -7.99
CA GLY A 241 -58.06 29.34 -9.20
C GLY A 241 -57.99 30.16 -10.50
N ALA A 242 -57.28 29.63 -11.50
CA ALA A 242 -57.05 30.21 -12.84
C ALA A 242 -56.25 31.53 -12.86
N GLY A 243 -55.60 31.92 -13.96
CA GLY A 243 -55.52 31.26 -15.28
C GLY A 243 -54.24 31.62 -16.05
N ARG A 244 -54.01 30.94 -17.18
CA ARG A 244 -52.80 31.09 -18.02
C ARG A 244 -52.85 32.36 -18.88
N GLY A 245 -51.66 32.90 -19.19
CA GLY A 245 -51.40 33.81 -20.31
C GLY A 245 -49.96 33.67 -20.78
N GLN A 246 -49.74 33.53 -22.08
CA GLN A 246 -48.43 33.62 -22.76
C GLN A 246 -48.25 35.08 -23.24
N ASP A 247 -47.07 35.67 -23.47
CA ASP A 247 -46.09 35.31 -24.49
C ASP A 247 -44.84 36.25 -24.46
N THR A 248 -43.78 35.82 -25.14
CA THR A 248 -42.69 36.59 -25.82
C THR A 248 -42.19 37.95 -25.28
N GLY A 249 -40.89 37.99 -24.93
CA GLY A 249 -39.86 38.68 -25.75
C GLY A 249 -39.66 40.21 -25.69
N GLY A 250 -38.44 40.64 -25.29
CA GLY A 250 -37.60 41.46 -26.17
C GLY A 250 -37.55 43.00 -26.06
N ALA A 251 -36.76 43.50 -25.09
CA ALA A 251 -35.82 44.64 -25.21
C ALA A 251 -36.27 46.11 -25.47
N PHE A 252 -35.46 47.04 -24.91
CA PHE A 252 -35.48 48.52 -25.07
C PHE A 252 -36.75 49.26 -24.56
N GLY A 253 -36.70 50.54 -24.16
CA GLY A 253 -35.55 51.41 -23.90
C GLY A 253 -35.89 52.92 -23.79
N GLY A 254 -35.54 53.55 -22.65
CA GLY A 254 -35.51 55.00 -22.41
C GLY A 254 -36.82 55.67 -21.94
N ASN A 255 -36.86 56.97 -21.58
CA ASN A 255 -35.88 57.94 -21.03
C ASN A 255 -36.52 59.36 -21.03
N SER A 256 -36.56 60.08 -19.89
CA SER A 256 -36.94 61.51 -19.80
C SER A 256 -36.54 62.07 -18.40
N SER A 257 -36.25 63.36 -18.17
CA SER A 257 -36.24 64.57 -19.02
C SER A 257 -35.30 65.69 -18.49
N HIS A 258 -34.64 66.42 -19.41
CA HIS A 258 -34.31 67.87 -19.43
C HIS A 258 -33.83 68.65 -18.16
N GLY A 259 -32.83 69.55 -18.23
CA GLY A 259 -31.92 69.89 -19.34
C GLY A 259 -31.24 71.28 -19.26
N GLY A 260 -30.14 71.47 -20.03
CA GLY A 260 -29.48 72.77 -20.31
C GLY A 260 -28.22 73.09 -19.48
N THR A 261 -27.13 73.72 -20.00
CA THR A 261 -26.78 74.13 -21.39
C THR A 261 -25.26 74.28 -21.61
N THR A 262 -24.72 73.62 -22.65
CA THR A 262 -23.62 74.01 -23.58
C THR A 262 -22.29 74.67 -23.12
N HIS A 263 -21.18 73.92 -23.31
CA HIS A 263 -19.89 74.27 -23.98
C HIS A 263 -19.02 75.51 -23.56
N PRO A 264 -17.71 75.59 -23.94
CA PRO A 264 -16.88 74.67 -24.73
C PRO A 264 -15.60 74.16 -23.97
N ALA A 265 -14.68 73.50 -24.70
CA ALA A 265 -13.39 73.00 -24.19
C ALA A 265 -12.22 74.00 -24.39
N GLY A 266 -11.07 73.77 -23.72
CA GLY A 266 -9.83 74.56 -23.88
C GLY A 266 -8.63 73.95 -23.15
N GLU A 267 -7.43 74.12 -23.72
CA GLU A 267 -6.18 73.43 -23.35
C GLU A 267 -5.37 74.09 -22.22
N ALA A 268 -4.49 73.29 -21.60
CA ALA A 268 -3.14 73.64 -21.08
C ALA A 268 -2.96 74.73 -19.99
N GLY A 269 -1.81 74.69 -19.29
CA GLY A 269 -1.32 75.83 -18.49
C GLY A 269 -0.50 75.49 -17.24
N PHE A 270 0.83 75.68 -17.30
CA PHE A 270 1.72 75.57 -16.15
C PHE A 270 1.60 76.75 -15.16
N GLY A 271 1.27 76.45 -13.90
CA GLY A 271 2.08 76.82 -12.72
C GLY A 271 2.09 78.26 -12.17
N ARG A 272 2.86 78.41 -11.07
CA ARG A 272 3.13 79.61 -10.23
C ARG A 272 1.90 80.20 -9.49
N SER A 273 1.79 80.22 -8.15
CA SER A 273 2.69 80.53 -7.01
C SER A 273 2.53 81.97 -6.47
N GLY A 274 1.89 82.08 -5.30
CA GLY A 274 1.84 83.26 -4.44
C GLY A 274 0.68 83.09 -3.43
N SER A 275 0.85 82.93 -2.11
CA SER A 275 1.57 83.74 -1.11
C SER A 275 1.04 85.18 -1.03
N PHE A 276 0.66 85.75 0.12
CA PHE A 276 0.36 85.19 1.46
C PHE A 276 -0.28 86.36 2.26
N ARG A 277 -1.22 86.11 3.18
CA ARG A 277 -1.45 86.99 4.35
C ARG A 277 -1.62 86.15 5.62
N ARG A 278 -1.23 86.72 6.75
CA ARG A 278 -0.84 85.97 7.96
C ARG A 278 -1.11 86.78 9.23
N GLY A 279 -1.57 86.10 10.26
CA GLY A 279 -1.76 86.58 11.63
C GLY A 279 -2.58 85.53 12.40
N ASP A 280 -2.24 85.12 13.61
CA ASP A 280 -1.04 85.43 14.40
C ASP A 280 -0.78 84.31 15.45
N PHE A 281 0.09 84.57 16.43
CA PHE A 281 0.38 83.83 17.68
C PHE A 281 1.49 82.75 17.69
N LYS A 282 2.59 83.18 18.35
CA LYS A 282 3.51 82.45 19.26
C LYS A 282 4.29 81.24 18.73
N ARG A 283 5.45 80.99 19.36
CA ARG A 283 6.53 80.13 18.84
C ARG A 283 7.33 79.52 19.99
N GLY A 284 7.56 78.22 19.92
CA GLY A 284 8.24 77.42 20.95
C GLY A 284 7.45 76.10 21.14
N GLU A 285 8.00 74.91 20.90
CA GLU A 285 9.37 74.52 20.55
C GLU A 285 9.45 73.80 19.19
N PHE A 286 10.67 73.62 18.66
CA PHE A 286 10.91 72.74 17.51
C PHE A 286 11.11 71.29 18.00
N ARG A 287 10.16 70.40 17.70
CA ARG A 287 10.52 69.00 17.42
C ARG A 287 10.69 68.82 15.91
N ARG A 288 11.74 68.08 15.54
CA ARG A 288 12.13 67.81 14.15
C ARG A 288 11.44 66.54 13.64
N ASN A 289 11.25 66.52 12.32
CA ASN A 289 10.85 65.39 11.48
C ASN A 289 9.45 64.83 11.77
N GLY A 290 8.79 64.41 10.70
CA GLY A 290 7.48 63.77 10.77
C GLY A 290 7.58 62.27 10.60
N ASP A 291 6.55 61.56 11.05
CA ASP A 291 6.39 60.14 10.82
C ASP A 291 4.94 59.89 10.36
N TYR A 292 4.74 59.83 9.03
CA TYR A 292 3.58 59.14 8.47
C TYR A 292 3.86 57.66 8.63
N GLY A 293 3.63 57.14 9.85
CA GLY A 293 3.85 55.76 10.18
C GLY A 293 3.03 54.87 9.24
N ARG A 294 3.72 54.21 8.30
CA ARG A 294 3.07 53.26 7.40
C ARG A 294 2.61 52.04 8.21
N THR A 295 1.33 52.04 8.54
CA THR A 295 0.58 50.87 8.98
C THR A 295 0.72 49.73 7.96
N LEU A 296 0.61 48.49 8.43
CA LEU A 296 0.67 47.28 7.59
C LEU A 296 -0.42 47.30 6.49
N LYS A 297 -1.59 47.83 6.84
CA LYS A 297 -2.76 48.07 5.99
C LYS A 297 -2.86 49.55 5.59
N GLN A 298 -3.35 49.83 4.39
CA GLN A 298 -3.69 51.16 3.86
C GLN A 298 -5.21 51.31 3.63
N SER A 299 -6.01 50.52 4.37
CA SER A 299 -7.47 50.56 4.37
C SER A 299 -7.98 50.29 5.80
N ASP A 300 -9.17 50.80 6.11
CA ASP A 300 -9.90 50.53 7.35
C ASP A 300 -10.72 49.21 7.27
N ASP A 301 -10.77 48.56 6.10
CA ASP A 301 -11.38 47.24 5.90
C ASP A 301 -10.65 46.17 6.76
N PRO A 302 -11.34 45.46 7.67
CA PRO A 302 -10.73 44.45 8.52
C PRO A 302 -10.15 43.24 7.75
N ASP A 303 -10.69 42.93 6.57
CA ASP A 303 -10.26 41.79 5.75
C ASP A 303 -9.03 42.11 4.89
N VAL A 304 -8.72 43.38 4.61
CA VAL A 304 -7.40 43.75 4.05
C VAL A 304 -6.33 43.37 5.07
N LEU A 305 -5.37 42.52 4.69
CA LEU A 305 -4.28 42.04 5.57
C LEU A 305 -3.00 42.85 5.38
N TYR A 306 -2.73 43.29 4.16
CA TYR A 306 -1.52 44.02 3.77
C TYR A 306 -1.82 44.98 2.62
N GLY A 307 -1.16 46.13 2.60
CA GLY A 307 -1.23 47.03 1.45
C GLY A 307 -2.59 47.70 1.30
N ARG A 308 -3.03 47.93 0.06
CA ARG A 308 -4.30 48.61 -0.25
C ARG A 308 -5.46 47.63 -0.36
N ASP A 309 -6.65 48.19 -0.26
CA ASP A 309 -7.89 47.51 -0.66
C ASP A 309 -8.01 47.41 -2.19
N PHE A 310 -8.66 46.35 -2.65
CA PHE A 310 -8.85 45.99 -4.07
C PHE A 310 -9.88 44.85 -4.18
N ASP A 311 -10.51 44.68 -5.35
CA ASP A 311 -11.48 43.60 -5.57
C ASP A 311 -11.60 43.09 -7.02
N GLU A 312 -10.64 43.36 -7.90
CA GLU A 312 -10.65 42.84 -9.28
C GLU A 312 -10.76 41.29 -9.31
N GLU A 313 -11.34 40.72 -10.36
CA GLU A 313 -11.49 39.26 -10.48
C GLU A 313 -10.13 38.54 -10.44
N ALA A 314 -10.13 37.34 -9.85
CA ALA A 314 -8.92 36.53 -9.70
C ALA A 314 -8.77 35.59 -10.90
N ILE A 315 -7.60 35.58 -11.53
CA ILE A 315 -7.24 34.58 -12.55
C ILE A 315 -6.78 33.27 -11.88
N PRO A 316 -6.99 32.10 -12.53
CA PRO A 316 -6.38 30.83 -12.11
C PRO A 316 -4.86 30.91 -12.04
N ILE A 317 -4.25 30.15 -11.12
CA ILE A 317 -2.79 30.11 -10.95
C ILE A 317 -2.14 29.30 -12.08
N GLU A 318 -2.83 28.32 -12.68
CA GLU A 318 -2.31 27.58 -13.85
C GLU A 318 -2.14 28.45 -15.11
N ASP A 319 -3.00 29.45 -15.32
CA ASP A 319 -2.94 30.37 -16.48
C ASP A 319 -1.69 31.29 -16.47
N ILE A 320 -1.02 31.45 -15.32
CA ILE A 320 0.10 32.37 -15.13
C ILE A 320 1.41 31.73 -15.63
N ILE A 321 1.49 31.48 -16.93
CA ILE A 321 2.56 30.70 -17.58
C ILE A 321 3.89 31.46 -17.78
N GLY A 322 4.00 32.73 -17.34
CA GLY A 322 5.20 33.54 -17.53
C GLY A 322 5.15 34.88 -16.80
N GLU A 323 6.12 35.77 -17.04
CA GLU A 323 6.10 37.12 -16.45
C GLU A 323 4.91 37.93 -16.97
N MET A 324 4.12 38.49 -16.05
CA MET A 324 2.94 39.29 -16.34
C MET A 324 3.01 40.63 -15.60
N GLY A 325 2.06 41.53 -15.92
CA GLY A 325 1.89 42.80 -15.21
C GLY A 325 1.33 42.61 -13.80
N GLU A 326 0.58 43.61 -13.32
CA GLU A 326 -0.22 43.44 -12.11
C GLU A 326 -1.35 42.41 -12.38
N VAL A 327 -1.37 41.34 -11.58
CA VAL A 327 -2.37 40.26 -11.60
C VAL A 327 -3.03 40.16 -10.23
N THR A 328 -4.30 39.74 -10.21
CA THR A 328 -5.01 39.33 -9.00
C THR A 328 -5.18 37.82 -9.02
N ILE A 329 -4.78 37.16 -7.94
CA ILE A 329 -5.02 35.72 -7.70
C ILE A 329 -5.85 35.53 -6.42
N ARG A 330 -6.39 34.32 -6.24
CA ARG A 330 -6.94 33.85 -4.97
C ARG A 330 -6.29 32.52 -4.60
N GLY A 331 -6.28 32.17 -3.31
CA GLY A 331 -5.82 30.85 -2.89
C GLY A 331 -5.84 30.62 -1.39
N LYS A 332 -5.57 29.38 -1.01
CA LYS A 332 -5.37 28.92 0.36
C LYS A 332 -3.87 28.94 0.68
N VAL A 333 -3.49 29.56 1.80
CA VAL A 333 -2.10 29.57 2.27
C VAL A 333 -1.72 28.16 2.74
N LEU A 334 -0.70 27.56 2.15
CA LEU A 334 -0.21 26.21 2.51
C LEU A 334 0.86 26.26 3.62
N LYS A 335 1.81 27.19 3.51
CA LYS A 335 2.90 27.38 4.47
C LYS A 335 3.38 28.83 4.45
N THR A 336 3.96 29.28 5.55
CA THR A 336 4.66 30.57 5.66
C THR A 336 6.08 30.35 6.17
N ASP A 337 7.03 31.06 5.58
CA ASP A 337 8.41 31.20 6.04
C ASP A 337 8.76 32.69 6.15
N SER A 338 9.73 33.03 7.00
CA SER A 338 10.19 34.40 7.16
C SER A 338 11.68 34.45 7.45
N ARG A 339 12.43 35.20 6.64
CA ARG A 339 13.88 35.34 6.75
C ARG A 339 14.25 36.80 6.98
N GLN A 340 14.83 37.10 8.15
CA GLN A 340 15.30 38.44 8.46
C GLN A 340 16.47 38.83 7.53
N ILE A 341 16.43 40.06 7.02
CA ILE A 341 17.47 40.63 6.16
C ILE A 341 18.09 41.88 6.80
N ARG A 342 19.21 42.34 6.24
CA ARG A 342 19.83 43.61 6.64
C ARG A 342 18.87 44.76 6.31
N ASN A 343 18.95 45.85 7.08
CA ASN A 343 18.11 47.06 6.96
C ASN A 343 16.67 46.91 7.51
N GLU A 344 16.53 46.36 8.72
CA GLU A 344 15.28 46.37 9.53
C GLU A 344 14.04 45.75 8.86
N ARG A 345 14.27 44.85 7.90
CA ARG A 345 13.22 44.13 7.18
C ARG A 345 13.39 42.62 7.27
N THR A 346 12.30 41.93 7.01
CA THR A 346 12.20 40.49 6.83
C THR A 346 11.52 40.25 5.48
N ILE A 347 12.04 39.30 4.70
CA ILE A 347 11.27 38.74 3.60
C ILE A 347 10.31 37.70 4.18
N VAL A 348 9.01 37.89 3.96
CA VAL A 348 7.97 36.90 4.25
C VAL A 348 7.63 36.22 2.93
N MET A 349 7.61 34.90 2.95
CA MET A 349 7.47 34.02 1.79
C MET A 349 6.38 33.01 2.11
N PHE A 350 5.38 32.85 1.24
CA PHE A 350 4.27 31.93 1.52
C PHE A 350 3.69 31.36 0.24
N ASP A 351 3.34 30.08 0.28
CA ASP A 351 2.84 29.36 -0.89
C ASP A 351 1.31 29.33 -0.86
N VAL A 352 0.72 29.62 -2.02
CA VAL A 352 -0.71 29.84 -2.19
C VAL A 352 -1.20 28.98 -3.35
N THR A 353 -2.20 28.13 -3.08
CA THR A 353 -2.84 27.27 -4.10
C THR A 353 -4.29 27.65 -4.31
N ASP A 354 -4.74 27.58 -5.56
CA ASP A 354 -6.16 27.59 -5.93
C ASP A 354 -6.67 26.19 -6.32
N PHE A 355 -5.87 25.17 -6.04
CA PHE A 355 -6.02 23.76 -6.38
C PHE A 355 -5.80 23.41 -7.87
N THR A 356 -5.75 24.39 -8.79
CA THR A 356 -5.29 24.19 -10.17
C THR A 356 -3.76 24.09 -10.24
N ASP A 357 -3.08 24.96 -9.48
CA ASP A 357 -1.61 24.98 -9.34
C ASP A 357 -1.27 25.69 -8.00
N THR A 358 0.01 25.91 -7.72
CA THR A 358 0.49 26.59 -6.50
C THR A 358 1.63 27.53 -6.86
N MET A 359 1.64 28.73 -6.27
CA MET A 359 2.70 29.70 -6.52
C MET A 359 3.15 30.41 -5.23
N THR A 360 4.45 30.66 -5.15
CA THR A 360 5.08 31.37 -4.02
C THR A 360 4.85 32.87 -4.14
N VAL A 361 4.45 33.48 -3.03
CA VAL A 361 4.23 34.92 -2.86
C VAL A 361 5.32 35.48 -1.93
N LYS A 362 5.95 36.58 -2.33
CA LYS A 362 7.08 37.19 -1.60
C LYS A 362 6.85 38.67 -1.32
N LEU A 363 7.02 39.08 -0.06
CA LEU A 363 7.00 40.49 0.32
C LEU A 363 8.05 40.87 1.36
N PHE A 364 8.46 42.14 1.35
CA PHE A 364 9.46 42.70 2.24
C PHE A 364 8.80 43.58 3.30
N VAL A 365 8.61 43.03 4.50
CA VAL A 365 7.95 43.68 5.64
C VAL A 365 9.01 44.32 6.55
N LYS A 366 8.68 45.42 7.25
CA LYS A 366 9.49 45.87 8.38
C LYS A 366 9.39 44.84 9.52
N ASN A 367 10.47 44.65 10.28
CA ASN A 367 10.52 43.69 11.40
C ASN A 367 9.37 43.85 12.41
N GLU A 368 8.93 45.09 12.67
CA GLU A 368 7.86 45.41 13.64
C GLU A 368 6.48 44.80 13.29
N PHE A 369 6.16 44.63 12.01
CA PHE A 369 4.86 44.10 11.55
C PHE A 369 4.89 42.62 11.14
N VAL A 370 6.04 41.95 11.20
CA VAL A 370 6.18 40.54 10.76
C VAL A 370 5.25 39.63 11.56
N LYS A 371 5.17 39.82 12.89
CA LYS A 371 4.31 39.00 13.75
C LYS A 371 2.84 39.18 13.38
N GLU A 372 2.36 40.43 13.27
CA GLU A 372 0.97 40.75 12.90
C GLU A 372 0.58 40.09 11.57
N LEU A 373 1.45 40.18 10.56
CA LEU A 373 1.20 39.56 9.27
C LEU A 373 1.17 38.02 9.35
N LEU A 374 2.15 37.39 9.99
CA LEU A 374 2.18 35.92 10.14
C LEU A 374 1.02 35.40 10.99
N ASP A 375 0.58 36.14 12.02
CA ASP A 375 -0.61 35.81 12.80
C ASP A 375 -1.91 35.87 11.95
N SER A 376 -1.89 36.62 10.84
CA SER A 376 -3.00 36.75 9.88
C SER A 376 -2.93 35.82 8.66
N LEU A 377 -1.73 35.34 8.29
CA LEU A 377 -1.47 34.45 7.15
C LEU A 377 -1.22 32.99 7.60
N LYS A 378 -2.02 32.48 8.54
CA LYS A 378 -1.87 31.10 9.04
C LYS A 378 -2.19 30.07 7.96
N THR A 379 -1.49 28.93 7.97
CA THR A 379 -1.82 27.77 7.12
C THR A 379 -3.32 27.48 7.15
N GLY A 380 -3.93 27.34 5.97
CA GLY A 380 -5.37 27.17 5.80
C GLY A 380 -6.16 28.46 5.58
N THR A 381 -5.58 29.65 5.75
CA THR A 381 -6.26 30.93 5.49
C THR A 381 -6.51 31.12 4.00
N PHE A 382 -7.73 31.53 3.63
CA PHE A 382 -8.08 31.92 2.26
C PHE A 382 -7.84 33.41 2.02
N VAL A 383 -7.10 33.72 0.97
CA VAL A 383 -6.68 35.08 0.61
C VAL A 383 -6.88 35.37 -0.87
N LYS A 384 -7.17 36.63 -1.18
CA LYS A 384 -7.07 37.25 -2.51
C LYS A 384 -5.83 38.15 -2.48
N ILE A 385 -5.03 38.14 -3.53
CA ILE A 385 -3.69 38.77 -3.57
C ILE A 385 -3.53 39.52 -4.88
N LYS A 386 -3.09 40.79 -4.81
CA LYS A 386 -2.78 41.60 -5.98
C LYS A 386 -1.31 42.02 -5.98
N GLY A 387 -0.58 41.69 -7.05
CA GLY A 387 0.85 41.93 -7.18
C GLY A 387 1.34 41.65 -8.60
N VAL A 388 2.65 41.57 -8.80
CA VAL A 388 3.25 41.37 -10.13
C VAL A 388 3.86 39.98 -10.23
N ALA A 389 3.51 39.22 -11.27
CA ALA A 389 4.09 37.90 -11.51
C ALA A 389 5.44 38.04 -12.25
N THR A 390 6.54 37.77 -11.54
CA THR A 390 7.91 37.94 -12.06
C THR A 390 8.78 36.72 -11.77
N LEU A 391 9.75 36.46 -12.65
CA LEU A 391 10.73 35.40 -12.50
C LEU A 391 11.76 35.77 -11.42
N ASP A 392 11.75 35.03 -10.31
CA ASP A 392 12.73 35.22 -9.24
C ASP A 392 14.12 34.77 -9.71
N LYS A 393 15.11 35.65 -9.53
CA LYS A 393 16.48 35.45 -10.04
C LYS A 393 17.37 34.58 -9.14
N PHE A 394 16.87 34.19 -7.96
CA PHE A 394 17.55 33.32 -7.01
C PHE A 394 16.95 31.91 -7.01
N ASP A 395 15.62 31.78 -7.00
CA ASP A 395 14.95 30.47 -7.05
C ASP A 395 14.68 29.98 -8.47
N HIS A 396 14.79 30.85 -9.48
CA HIS A 396 14.51 30.58 -10.90
C HIS A 396 13.06 30.20 -11.22
N GLU A 397 12.12 30.57 -10.35
CA GLU A 397 10.69 30.30 -10.49
C GLU A 397 9.85 31.57 -10.65
N LEU A 398 8.66 31.43 -11.23
CA LEU A 398 7.68 32.51 -11.27
C LEU A 398 7.05 32.70 -9.88
N THR A 399 7.00 33.94 -9.41
CA THR A 399 6.49 34.30 -8.08
C THR A 399 5.65 35.57 -8.14
N ILE A 400 4.69 35.73 -7.22
CA ILE A 400 4.07 37.05 -7.02
C ILE A 400 5.00 37.89 -6.12
N GLY A 401 5.56 38.94 -6.70
CA GLY A 401 6.27 40.00 -6.00
C GLY A 401 5.47 41.31 -5.97
N SER A 402 6.11 42.38 -5.44
CA SER A 402 5.64 43.76 -5.56
C SER A 402 4.16 44.00 -5.19
N LEU A 403 3.70 43.39 -4.10
CA LEU A 403 2.30 43.39 -3.70
C LEU A 403 1.67 44.79 -3.55
N THR A 404 0.57 45.00 -4.26
CA THR A 404 -0.36 46.12 -4.08
C THR A 404 -1.29 45.88 -2.89
N GLY A 405 -1.73 44.63 -2.69
CA GLY A 405 -2.56 44.25 -1.54
C GLY A 405 -2.66 42.74 -1.30
N ILE A 406 -2.98 42.38 -0.06
CA ILE A 406 -3.51 41.08 0.34
C ILE A 406 -4.80 41.36 1.10
N ARG A 407 -5.88 40.63 0.79
CA ARG A 407 -7.10 40.59 1.61
C ARG A 407 -7.51 39.16 1.89
N LYS A 408 -8.25 38.92 2.97
CA LYS A 408 -9.00 37.67 3.13
C LYS A 408 -10.05 37.55 2.03
N THR A 409 -10.43 36.33 1.75
CA THR A 409 -11.60 36.03 0.93
C THR A 409 -12.37 34.86 1.56
N ALA A 410 -13.59 34.62 1.12
CA ALA A 410 -14.35 33.46 1.56
C ALA A 410 -13.62 32.17 1.14
N ASP A 411 -13.87 31.08 1.86
CA ASP A 411 -13.54 29.74 1.37
C ASP A 411 -14.28 29.54 0.05
N PHE A 412 -13.52 29.42 -1.05
CA PHE A 412 -14.05 29.23 -2.40
C PHE A 412 -14.06 27.77 -2.82
N THR A 413 -13.69 26.84 -1.93
CA THR A 413 -13.82 25.40 -2.18
C THR A 413 -15.28 24.95 -2.00
N THR A 414 -15.73 24.07 -2.89
CA THR A 414 -17.06 23.44 -2.79
C THR A 414 -17.04 22.32 -1.77
N VAL A 415 -17.03 22.69 -0.48
CA VAL A 415 -17.08 21.72 0.63
C VAL A 415 -18.30 20.80 0.48
N ARG A 416 -18.05 19.54 0.10
CA ARG A 416 -19.07 18.50 -0.08
C ARG A 416 -19.81 18.23 1.24
N ARG A 417 -21.14 18.12 1.16
CA ARG A 417 -22.04 17.93 2.31
C ARG A 417 -23.11 16.91 1.96
N ASP A 418 -23.16 15.85 2.73
CA ASP A 418 -24.25 14.89 2.74
C ASP A 418 -25.54 15.55 3.28
N ARG A 419 -26.58 15.64 2.44
CA ARG A 419 -27.85 16.33 2.72
C ARG A 419 -29.02 15.37 2.99
N ALA A 420 -28.90 14.10 2.62
CA ALA A 420 -29.91 13.07 2.80
C ALA A 420 -30.47 13.04 4.24
N LEU A 421 -31.77 12.80 4.41
CA LEU A 421 -32.40 12.72 5.74
C LEU A 421 -31.95 11.47 6.51
N HIS A 422 -31.81 10.36 5.81
CA HIS A 422 -31.25 9.11 6.33
C HIS A 422 -29.87 8.90 5.70
N LYS A 423 -28.86 8.63 6.52
CA LYS A 423 -27.46 8.53 6.09
C LYS A 423 -27.07 7.09 5.79
N ARG A 424 -26.19 6.87 4.82
CA ARG A 424 -25.58 5.55 4.62
C ARG A 424 -24.52 5.23 5.69
N VAL A 425 -23.98 4.03 5.58
CA VAL A 425 -22.68 3.64 6.16
C VAL A 425 -21.81 3.19 4.99
N GLU A 426 -20.55 3.59 4.96
CA GLU A 426 -19.59 3.01 4.03
C GLU A 426 -18.95 1.76 4.64
N LEU A 427 -18.88 0.68 3.85
CA LEU A 427 -18.44 -0.64 4.28
C LEU A 427 -17.14 -1.11 3.59
N HIS A 428 -16.69 -0.41 2.54
CA HIS A 428 -15.49 -0.73 1.77
C HIS A 428 -14.60 0.54 1.66
N CYS A 429 -13.52 0.60 2.42
CA CYS A 429 -12.66 1.79 2.48
C CYS A 429 -11.21 1.50 2.86
N HIS A 430 -10.32 2.01 2.01
CA HIS A 430 -8.87 1.91 2.05
C HIS A 430 -8.25 3.20 2.59
N THR A 431 -7.15 3.05 3.30
CA THR A 431 -6.38 4.15 3.89
C THR A 431 -4.97 4.17 3.31
N LYS A 432 -4.14 5.12 3.74
CA LYS A 432 -2.68 5.11 3.48
C LYS A 432 -1.94 3.84 3.89
N MET A 433 -2.58 2.88 4.57
CA MET A 433 -2.01 1.57 4.90
C MET A 433 -2.29 0.48 3.85
N SER A 434 -3.12 0.74 2.85
CA SER A 434 -3.20 -0.05 1.62
C SER A 434 -1.99 0.26 0.73
N ASP A 435 -1.14 -0.75 0.50
CA ASP A 435 0.24 -0.59 0.04
C ASP A 435 0.34 0.03 -1.37
N PHE A 436 0.80 1.29 -1.43
CA PHE A 436 0.78 2.14 -2.63
C PHE A 436 -0.59 2.14 -3.36
N ASP A 437 -1.71 2.27 -2.65
CA ASP A 437 -3.04 2.35 -3.28
C ASP A 437 -3.94 3.44 -2.66
N GLY A 438 -4.33 3.26 -1.40
CA GLY A 438 -5.09 4.26 -0.67
C GLY A 438 -4.24 5.50 -0.34
N VAL A 439 -4.80 6.69 -0.55
CA VAL A 439 -4.09 7.97 -0.34
C VAL A 439 -4.70 8.87 0.73
N SER A 440 -5.82 8.45 1.33
CA SER A 440 -6.46 9.16 2.44
C SER A 440 -6.11 8.60 3.82
N GLU A 441 -5.97 9.50 4.78
CA GLU A 441 -5.62 9.18 6.16
C GLU A 441 -6.86 8.65 6.91
N ALA A 442 -6.73 7.53 7.64
CA ALA A 442 -7.83 6.94 8.42
C ALA A 442 -8.51 7.96 9.34
N LYS A 443 -7.69 8.82 9.96
CA LYS A 443 -8.09 9.92 10.86
C LYS A 443 -9.03 10.94 10.21
N ASP A 444 -8.95 11.14 8.88
CA ASP A 444 -9.69 12.18 8.17
C ASP A 444 -10.89 11.60 7.41
N ILE A 445 -10.81 10.32 7.01
CA ILE A 445 -11.95 9.46 6.65
C ILE A 445 -12.97 9.39 7.80
N VAL A 446 -12.52 9.04 9.02
CA VAL A 446 -13.36 8.99 10.22
C VAL A 446 -14.05 10.34 10.50
N LYS A 447 -13.30 11.45 10.46
CA LYS A 447 -13.86 12.80 10.65
C LYS A 447 -14.86 13.17 9.55
N ARG A 448 -14.66 12.72 8.31
CA ARG A 448 -15.58 13.01 7.19
C ARG A 448 -16.94 12.33 7.41
N ALA A 449 -16.93 11.02 7.64
CA ALA A 449 -18.14 10.24 7.90
C ALA A 449 -18.92 10.77 9.12
N TYR A 450 -18.23 11.04 10.24
CA TYR A 450 -18.83 11.64 11.42
C TYR A 450 -19.45 13.02 11.16
N LYS A 451 -18.74 13.91 10.45
CA LYS A 451 -19.23 15.26 10.08
C LYS A 451 -20.41 15.23 9.10
N TRP A 452 -20.54 14.17 8.32
CA TRP A 452 -21.70 13.92 7.45
C TRP A 452 -22.84 13.18 8.17
N GLY A 453 -22.68 12.80 9.44
CA GLY A 453 -23.71 12.15 10.25
C GLY A 453 -23.96 10.68 9.91
N HIS A 454 -23.05 10.02 9.19
CA HIS A 454 -23.08 8.56 9.00
C HIS A 454 -22.97 7.90 10.37
N ARG A 455 -23.69 6.81 10.66
CA ARG A 455 -23.61 6.17 12.00
C ARG A 455 -22.33 5.37 12.21
N ALA A 456 -21.64 5.01 11.13
CA ALA A 456 -20.43 4.21 11.17
C ALA A 456 -19.58 4.44 9.91
N ILE A 457 -18.33 3.97 9.97
CA ILE A 457 -17.39 3.88 8.85
C ILE A 457 -16.59 2.58 8.97
N ALA A 458 -16.45 1.82 7.89
CA ALA A 458 -15.52 0.70 7.85
C ALA A 458 -14.09 1.13 7.49
N ILE A 459 -13.12 0.37 7.95
CA ILE A 459 -11.71 0.43 7.55
C ILE A 459 -11.31 -0.98 7.13
N THR A 460 -10.98 -1.16 5.84
CA THR A 460 -10.84 -2.48 5.18
C THR A 460 -9.59 -2.56 4.30
N ASP A 461 -8.45 -2.06 4.80
CA ASP A 461 -7.19 -2.00 4.04
C ASP A 461 -6.76 -3.35 3.40
N HIS A 462 -6.07 -3.28 2.26
CA HIS A 462 -5.63 -4.45 1.49
C HIS A 462 -4.75 -5.40 2.32
N GLY A 463 -5.33 -6.53 2.72
CA GLY A 463 -4.68 -7.60 3.46
C GLY A 463 -4.19 -7.25 4.86
N VAL A 464 -4.38 -6.02 5.36
CA VAL A 464 -3.86 -5.55 6.65
C VAL A 464 -4.87 -4.77 7.48
N VAL A 465 -4.57 -4.63 8.77
CA VAL A 465 -5.40 -3.92 9.77
C VAL A 465 -4.69 -2.69 10.36
N GLN A 466 -3.71 -2.15 9.64
CA GLN A 466 -2.76 -1.16 10.19
C GLN A 466 -3.37 0.24 10.39
N GLY A 467 -4.42 0.61 9.64
CA GLY A 467 -5.13 1.89 9.85
C GLY A 467 -5.99 1.95 11.12
N PHE A 468 -6.17 0.82 11.84
CA PHE A 468 -7.11 0.71 12.96
C PHE A 468 -6.77 1.62 14.14
N THR A 469 -5.49 1.77 14.49
CA THR A 469 -5.07 2.61 15.63
C THR A 469 -5.33 4.09 15.37
N ASP A 470 -5.05 4.57 14.16
CA ASP A 470 -5.20 5.97 13.80
C ASP A 470 -6.68 6.37 13.65
N ALA A 471 -7.51 5.44 13.17
CA ALA A 471 -8.97 5.58 13.24
C ALA A 471 -9.44 5.66 14.71
N PHE A 472 -8.98 4.73 15.55
CA PHE A 472 -9.42 4.61 16.94
C PHE A 472 -9.01 5.80 17.83
N HIS A 473 -7.80 6.36 17.67
CA HIS A 473 -7.39 7.55 18.40
C HIS A 473 -8.34 8.74 18.13
N VAL A 474 -8.75 8.93 16.86
CA VAL A 474 -9.75 9.95 16.52
C VAL A 474 -11.12 9.62 17.11
N TRP A 475 -11.52 8.36 17.11
CA TRP A 475 -12.76 7.95 17.76
C TRP A 475 -12.74 8.22 19.27
N GLN A 476 -11.61 8.03 19.95
CA GLN A 476 -11.45 8.35 21.37
C GLN A 476 -11.62 9.86 21.63
N ASP A 477 -11.07 10.73 20.78
CA ASP A 477 -11.26 12.18 20.86
C ASP A 477 -12.74 12.57 20.68
N LEU A 478 -13.40 12.02 19.64
CA LEU A 478 -14.82 12.27 19.36
C LEU A 478 -15.72 11.77 20.51
N TRP A 479 -15.45 10.57 21.02
CA TRP A 479 -16.17 9.98 22.15
C TRP A 479 -15.94 10.75 23.45
N LYS A 480 -14.74 11.30 23.68
CA LYS A 480 -14.46 12.19 24.81
C LYS A 480 -15.31 13.45 24.72
N ALA A 481 -15.31 14.12 23.57
CA ALA A 481 -16.12 15.32 23.34
C ALA A 481 -17.63 15.05 23.52
N GLU A 482 -18.13 13.89 23.07
CA GLU A 482 -19.54 13.52 23.27
C GLU A 482 -19.89 13.26 24.73
N LYS A 483 -19.02 12.58 25.50
CA LYS A 483 -19.20 12.44 26.96
C LYS A 483 -19.18 13.78 27.69
N GLU A 484 -18.37 14.73 27.24
CA GLU A 484 -18.33 16.09 27.78
C GLU A 484 -19.65 16.84 27.44
N ARG A 485 -20.13 16.76 26.19
CA ARG A 485 -21.45 17.30 25.77
C ARG A 485 -22.61 16.72 26.58
N CYS A 486 -22.69 15.40 26.70
CA CYS A 486 -23.78 14.75 27.45
C CYS A 486 -23.75 15.09 28.94
N LYS A 487 -22.57 15.25 29.52
CA LYS A 487 -22.41 15.71 30.91
C LYS A 487 -22.93 17.14 31.12
N GLU A 488 -22.91 17.99 30.09
CA GLU A 488 -23.50 19.33 30.12
C GLU A 488 -25.03 19.32 29.93
N SER A 489 -25.58 18.41 29.11
CA SER A 489 -27.04 18.25 28.93
C SER A 489 -27.71 17.43 30.05
N GLY A 490 -26.95 16.69 30.85
CA GLY A 490 -27.47 15.75 31.85
C GLY A 490 -27.84 14.37 31.27
N GLU A 491 -27.43 14.10 30.03
CA GLU A 491 -27.61 12.83 29.33
C GLU A 491 -26.47 11.85 29.71
N THR A 492 -26.67 10.55 29.44
CA THR A 492 -25.60 9.55 29.45
C THR A 492 -25.54 8.93 28.05
N PRO A 493 -24.42 9.05 27.32
CA PRO A 493 -24.34 8.52 25.97
C PRO A 493 -24.09 7.01 26.00
N ASP A 494 -24.77 6.26 25.13
CA ASP A 494 -24.41 4.86 24.87
C ASP A 494 -23.26 4.80 23.85
N ARG A 495 -22.29 3.92 24.11
CA ARG A 495 -21.14 3.66 23.23
C ARG A 495 -21.56 2.88 21.97
N GLN A 496 -22.68 2.15 22.02
CA GLN A 496 -23.21 1.34 20.92
C GLN A 496 -24.08 2.16 19.95
N ASP A 497 -24.76 3.19 20.43
CA ASP A 497 -25.55 4.12 19.60
C ASP A 497 -24.72 5.31 19.07
N PHE A 498 -23.55 5.56 19.67
CA PHE A 498 -22.57 6.51 19.14
C PHE A 498 -21.95 6.02 17.82
N PHE A 499 -21.31 6.95 17.10
CA PHE A 499 -20.57 6.68 15.87
C PHE A 499 -19.62 5.48 16.02
N LYS A 500 -19.66 4.50 15.12
CA LYS A 500 -18.80 3.30 15.16
C LYS A 500 -17.67 3.35 14.13
N ILE A 501 -16.52 2.79 14.48
CA ILE A 501 -15.59 2.26 13.48
C ILE A 501 -15.90 0.77 13.33
N ILE A 502 -16.07 0.33 12.09
CA ILE A 502 -16.19 -1.07 11.71
C ILE A 502 -14.80 -1.55 11.29
N TYR A 503 -14.25 -2.47 12.07
CA TYR A 503 -12.89 -2.97 11.88
C TYR A 503 -12.90 -4.16 10.92
N GLY A 504 -12.26 -4.06 9.76
CA GLY A 504 -12.21 -5.14 8.78
C GLY A 504 -10.91 -5.21 7.98
N VAL A 505 -10.91 -6.03 6.95
CA VAL A 505 -9.82 -6.17 5.98
C VAL A 505 -10.43 -6.54 4.64
N GLU A 506 -9.85 -6.06 3.54
CA GLU A 506 -10.06 -6.71 2.25
C GLU A 506 -9.04 -7.83 2.08
N ALA A 507 -9.53 -9.08 2.06
CA ALA A 507 -8.73 -10.28 2.06
C ALA A 507 -8.50 -10.83 0.64
N TYR A 508 -7.27 -11.27 0.37
CA TYR A 508 -6.96 -12.09 -0.81
C TYR A 508 -7.39 -13.54 -0.57
N LEU A 509 -8.70 -13.78 -0.67
CA LEU A 509 -9.37 -15.05 -0.46
C LEU A 509 -8.97 -16.09 -1.52
N VAL A 510 -8.86 -17.35 -1.11
CA VAL A 510 -8.53 -18.49 -1.98
C VAL A 510 -9.56 -19.61 -1.78
N ASP A 511 -10.22 -20.08 -2.84
CA ASP A 511 -11.12 -21.25 -2.77
C ASP A 511 -10.33 -22.56 -2.76
N ASP A 512 -9.92 -22.97 -1.56
CA ASP A 512 -9.35 -24.28 -1.26
C ASP A 512 -10.42 -25.33 -0.89
N LEU A 513 -11.72 -24.96 -0.92
CA LEU A 513 -12.85 -25.88 -0.75
C LEU A 513 -13.23 -26.59 -2.06
N LYS A 514 -12.35 -26.56 -3.08
CA LYS A 514 -12.50 -27.35 -4.31
C LYS A 514 -11.76 -28.67 -4.13
N GLU A 515 -12.52 -29.69 -3.78
CA GLU A 515 -12.07 -31.06 -3.58
C GLU A 515 -11.39 -31.61 -4.85
N ILE A 516 -10.45 -32.54 -4.67
CA ILE A 516 -9.80 -33.24 -5.78
C ILE A 516 -10.72 -34.35 -6.33
N VAL A 517 -11.60 -34.85 -5.47
CA VAL A 517 -12.65 -35.82 -5.78
C VAL A 517 -13.97 -35.28 -5.25
N THR A 518 -14.97 -35.12 -6.10
CA THR A 518 -16.32 -34.69 -5.67
C THR A 518 -17.22 -35.92 -5.53
N GLY A 519 -17.95 -36.00 -4.42
CA GLY A 519 -18.82 -37.13 -4.11
C GLY A 519 -18.06 -38.42 -3.82
N ASP A 520 -16.94 -38.33 -3.10
CA ASP A 520 -16.15 -39.48 -2.70
C ASP A 520 -16.92 -40.38 -1.70
N ARG A 521 -16.78 -41.69 -1.88
CA ARG A 521 -17.42 -42.75 -1.10
C ARG A 521 -16.38 -43.78 -0.64
N GLY A 522 -15.14 -43.36 -0.42
CA GLY A 522 -14.04 -44.24 -0.04
C GLY A 522 -13.57 -45.22 -1.12
N GLN A 523 -13.88 -44.99 -2.40
CA GLN A 523 -13.45 -45.90 -3.48
C GLN A 523 -11.93 -46.04 -3.54
N SER A 524 -11.45 -47.25 -3.83
CA SER A 524 -10.03 -47.51 -4.03
C SER A 524 -9.52 -46.91 -5.33
N LEU A 525 -8.24 -46.52 -5.37
CA LEU A 525 -7.51 -46.17 -6.60
C LEU A 525 -7.31 -47.38 -7.55
N ASP A 526 -7.66 -48.60 -7.13
CA ASP A 526 -7.71 -49.82 -7.96
C ASP A 526 -9.13 -50.18 -8.45
N ALA A 527 -10.13 -49.33 -8.22
CA ALA A 527 -11.46 -49.48 -8.79
C ALA A 527 -11.47 -49.18 -10.30
N ASP A 528 -12.53 -49.59 -11.00
CA ASP A 528 -12.75 -49.25 -12.40
C ASP A 528 -13.20 -47.78 -12.54
N TYR A 529 -12.63 -47.08 -13.52
CA TYR A 529 -12.95 -45.68 -13.81
C TYR A 529 -13.12 -45.43 -15.31
N VAL A 530 -13.98 -44.47 -15.65
CA VAL A 530 -14.10 -43.93 -17.00
C VAL A 530 -13.42 -42.58 -17.03
N VAL A 531 -12.40 -42.45 -17.87
CA VAL A 531 -11.72 -41.19 -18.13
C VAL A 531 -12.35 -40.57 -19.36
N PHE A 532 -12.74 -39.30 -19.29
CA PHE A 532 -13.44 -38.63 -20.39
C PHE A 532 -13.01 -37.18 -20.55
N ASP A 533 -13.36 -36.63 -21.71
CA ASP A 533 -13.09 -35.27 -22.18
C ASP A 533 -14.23 -34.89 -23.15
N ILE A 534 -14.50 -33.58 -23.32
CA ILE A 534 -15.54 -33.08 -24.23
C ILE A 534 -15.06 -31.87 -25.03
N GLU A 535 -15.43 -31.83 -26.31
CA GLU A 535 -15.30 -30.62 -27.13
C GLU A 535 -16.63 -29.88 -27.22
N THR A 536 -16.59 -28.55 -27.21
CA THR A 536 -17.77 -27.69 -27.01
C THR A 536 -17.76 -26.43 -27.87
N THR A 537 -18.93 -25.85 -28.18
CA THR A 537 -19.05 -24.60 -28.95
C THR A 537 -18.67 -23.31 -28.17
N GLY A 538 -17.96 -23.45 -27.04
CA GLY A 538 -17.58 -22.37 -26.12
C GLY A 538 -17.79 -22.76 -24.65
N PHE A 539 -17.36 -21.92 -23.72
CA PHE A 539 -17.09 -22.32 -22.33
C PHE A 539 -18.29 -22.41 -21.39
N SER A 540 -19.47 -21.91 -21.75
CA SER A 540 -20.65 -21.88 -20.87
C SER A 540 -21.52 -23.12 -21.10
N PRO A 541 -21.73 -24.01 -20.10
CA PRO A 541 -22.62 -25.18 -20.25
C PRO A 541 -24.07 -24.76 -20.52
N VAL A 542 -24.45 -23.55 -20.09
CA VAL A 542 -25.77 -22.97 -20.33
C VAL A 542 -25.88 -22.51 -21.78
N ASN A 543 -24.96 -21.66 -22.25
CA ASN A 543 -25.10 -21.00 -23.54
C ASN A 543 -24.59 -21.85 -24.72
N ASN A 544 -23.53 -22.62 -24.53
CA ASN A 544 -22.87 -23.44 -25.56
C ASN A 544 -23.40 -24.89 -25.60
N ARG A 545 -22.84 -25.71 -26.50
CA ARG A 545 -23.28 -27.08 -26.78
C ARG A 545 -22.07 -28.01 -26.91
N ILE A 546 -22.25 -29.29 -26.64
CA ILE A 546 -21.24 -30.34 -26.86
C ILE A 546 -21.19 -30.65 -28.36
N ILE A 547 -19.98 -30.88 -28.90
CA ILE A 547 -19.72 -31.27 -30.30
C ILE A 547 -18.93 -32.57 -30.44
N GLU A 548 -18.16 -32.99 -29.43
CA GLU A 548 -17.62 -34.36 -29.30
C GLU A 548 -17.66 -34.81 -27.83
N ILE A 549 -17.92 -36.09 -27.60
CA ILE A 549 -17.62 -36.76 -26.33
C ILE A 549 -16.65 -37.90 -26.61
N GLY A 550 -15.52 -37.91 -25.89
CA GLY A 550 -14.53 -38.98 -25.93
C GLY A 550 -14.29 -39.54 -24.53
N ALA A 551 -14.21 -40.86 -24.42
CA ALA A 551 -13.95 -41.52 -23.15
C ALA A 551 -13.28 -42.89 -23.32
N VAL A 552 -12.52 -43.29 -22.30
CA VAL A 552 -11.89 -44.60 -22.19
C VAL A 552 -12.23 -45.23 -20.84
N LYS A 553 -12.67 -46.49 -20.86
CA LYS A 553 -12.92 -47.28 -19.64
C LYS A 553 -11.61 -47.95 -19.23
N VAL A 554 -11.24 -47.82 -17.97
CA VAL A 554 -9.99 -48.36 -17.42
C VAL A 554 -10.33 -49.32 -16.28
N SER A 555 -9.95 -50.59 -16.46
CA SER A 555 -10.15 -51.65 -15.47
C SER A 555 -8.82 -52.31 -15.14
N GLY A 556 -8.52 -52.52 -13.87
CA GLY A 556 -7.27 -53.19 -13.43
C GLY A 556 -5.99 -52.55 -13.99
N GLY A 557 -5.99 -51.22 -14.15
CA GLY A 557 -4.84 -50.45 -14.65
C GLY A 557 -4.63 -50.45 -16.18
N LYS A 558 -5.64 -50.85 -16.97
CA LYS A 558 -5.56 -50.88 -18.45
C LYS A 558 -6.84 -50.34 -19.09
N VAL A 559 -6.70 -49.64 -20.23
CA VAL A 559 -7.86 -49.31 -21.08
C VAL A 559 -8.50 -50.61 -21.58
N THR A 560 -9.77 -50.80 -21.26
CA THR A 560 -10.57 -51.99 -21.58
C THR A 560 -11.64 -51.73 -22.65
N ASP A 561 -12.16 -50.50 -22.74
CA ASP A 561 -13.18 -50.11 -23.71
C ASP A 561 -13.08 -48.61 -24.08
N ARG A 562 -13.73 -48.18 -25.17
CA ARG A 562 -13.71 -46.80 -25.67
C ARG A 562 -15.08 -46.33 -26.14
N PHE A 563 -15.40 -45.07 -25.82
CA PHE A 563 -16.55 -44.33 -26.34
C PHE A 563 -16.03 -43.09 -27.07
N SER A 564 -16.49 -42.86 -28.31
CA SER A 564 -16.16 -41.66 -29.08
C SER A 564 -17.29 -41.37 -30.04
N THR A 565 -17.84 -40.16 -30.00
CA THR A 565 -18.89 -39.75 -30.93
C THR A 565 -18.95 -38.23 -31.06
N PHE A 566 -19.14 -37.76 -32.29
CA PHE A 566 -19.56 -36.38 -32.54
C PHE A 566 -21.01 -36.19 -32.09
N VAL A 567 -21.34 -34.97 -31.70
CA VAL A 567 -22.67 -34.55 -31.26
C VAL A 567 -23.10 -33.40 -32.17
N ASN A 568 -24.32 -33.47 -32.72
CA ASN A 568 -24.88 -32.34 -33.46
C ASN A 568 -25.32 -31.26 -32.45
N PRO A 569 -24.72 -30.05 -32.47
CA PRO A 569 -25.02 -28.98 -31.50
C PRO A 569 -26.31 -28.20 -31.83
N GLN A 570 -26.88 -28.38 -33.04
CA GLN A 570 -28.00 -27.60 -33.59
C GLN A 570 -27.78 -26.08 -33.67
N VAL A 571 -26.55 -25.61 -33.47
CA VAL A 571 -26.11 -24.21 -33.62
C VAL A 571 -24.77 -24.18 -34.35
N PRO A 572 -24.45 -23.14 -35.15
CA PRO A 572 -23.17 -23.05 -35.83
C PRO A 572 -21.98 -23.05 -34.85
N ILE A 573 -20.90 -23.75 -35.18
CA ILE A 573 -19.66 -23.74 -34.42
C ILE A 573 -18.94 -22.39 -34.66
N PRO A 574 -18.54 -21.64 -33.61
CA PRO A 574 -17.74 -20.43 -33.78
C PRO A 574 -16.37 -20.73 -34.42
N PHE A 575 -15.90 -19.88 -35.32
CA PHE A 575 -14.64 -20.09 -36.06
C PHE A 575 -13.40 -20.22 -35.14
N GLU A 576 -13.43 -19.61 -33.97
CA GLU A 576 -12.42 -19.72 -32.92
C GLU A 576 -12.37 -21.14 -32.31
N ILE A 577 -13.52 -21.82 -32.25
CA ILE A 577 -13.65 -23.22 -31.81
C ILE A 577 -13.25 -24.18 -32.94
N GLU A 578 -13.62 -23.89 -34.20
CA GLU A 578 -13.15 -24.69 -35.34
C GLU A 578 -11.61 -24.71 -35.43
N LYS A 579 -10.95 -23.59 -35.11
CA LYS A 579 -9.48 -23.49 -35.04
C LYS A 579 -8.86 -24.25 -33.87
N LEU A 580 -9.57 -24.38 -32.76
CA LEU A 580 -9.09 -25.06 -31.55
C LEU A 580 -9.21 -26.57 -31.71
N THR A 581 -10.38 -27.03 -32.14
CA THR A 581 -10.80 -28.45 -32.13
C THR A 581 -10.62 -29.15 -33.48
N GLY A 582 -10.49 -28.40 -34.58
CA GLY A 582 -10.55 -28.92 -35.94
C GLY A 582 -11.94 -29.43 -36.37
N ILE A 583 -12.93 -29.44 -35.46
CA ILE A 583 -14.32 -29.83 -35.71
C ILE A 583 -15.04 -28.67 -36.39
N ARG A 584 -15.73 -28.97 -37.50
CA ARG A 584 -16.49 -27.99 -38.29
C ARG A 584 -17.96 -28.38 -38.37
N ASP A 585 -18.82 -27.43 -38.76
CA ASP A 585 -20.26 -27.66 -38.96
C ASP A 585 -20.53 -28.89 -39.87
N ASP A 586 -19.75 -29.09 -40.94
CA ASP A 586 -19.92 -30.22 -41.87
C ASP A 586 -19.54 -31.60 -41.27
N MET A 587 -18.82 -31.62 -40.14
CA MET A 587 -18.48 -32.86 -39.42
C MET A 587 -19.55 -33.27 -38.41
N VAL A 588 -20.36 -32.33 -37.94
CA VAL A 588 -21.38 -32.55 -36.88
C VAL A 588 -22.82 -32.48 -37.38
N THR A 589 -23.08 -31.96 -38.59
CA THR A 589 -24.45 -31.79 -39.12
C THR A 589 -25.22 -33.11 -39.20
N ASP A 590 -24.58 -34.20 -39.63
CA ASP A 590 -25.19 -35.54 -39.72
C ASP A 590 -24.93 -36.41 -38.46
N ALA A 591 -24.37 -35.84 -37.39
CA ALA A 591 -24.10 -36.56 -36.14
C ALA A 591 -25.36 -36.71 -35.26
N PRO A 592 -25.41 -37.69 -34.34
CA PRO A 592 -26.53 -37.85 -33.41
C PRO A 592 -26.68 -36.64 -32.47
N LEU A 593 -27.90 -36.39 -32.00
CA LEU A 593 -28.19 -35.32 -31.04
C LEU A 593 -27.71 -35.70 -29.62
N ILE A 594 -27.47 -34.69 -28.77
CA ILE A 594 -27.09 -34.92 -27.37
C ILE A 594 -28.14 -35.76 -26.60
N GLU A 595 -29.41 -35.67 -27.00
CA GLU A 595 -30.53 -36.46 -26.47
C GLU A 595 -30.32 -37.98 -26.66
N GLU A 596 -29.65 -38.36 -27.75
CA GLU A 596 -29.27 -39.73 -28.07
C GLU A 596 -27.91 -40.13 -27.49
N VAL A 597 -26.97 -39.20 -27.42
CA VAL A 597 -25.57 -39.48 -27.03
C VAL A 597 -25.43 -39.58 -25.52
N LEU A 598 -26.01 -38.63 -24.77
CA LEU A 598 -25.80 -38.55 -23.33
C LEU A 598 -26.28 -39.80 -22.58
N PRO A 599 -27.45 -40.41 -22.86
CA PRO A 599 -27.84 -41.66 -22.22
C PRO A 599 -26.83 -42.79 -22.49
N LYS A 600 -26.32 -42.92 -23.71
CA LYS A 600 -25.35 -43.95 -24.11
C LYS A 600 -24.00 -43.75 -23.40
N PHE A 601 -23.57 -42.49 -23.21
CA PHE A 601 -22.38 -42.15 -22.42
C PHE A 601 -22.58 -42.46 -20.93
N LEU A 602 -23.72 -42.10 -20.35
CA LEU A 602 -24.03 -42.39 -18.95
C LEU A 602 -24.08 -43.91 -18.67
N ASP A 603 -24.60 -44.70 -19.60
CA ASP A 603 -24.62 -46.17 -19.54
C ASP A 603 -23.19 -46.75 -19.60
N PHE A 604 -22.32 -46.20 -20.45
CA PHE A 604 -20.89 -46.57 -20.51
C PHE A 604 -20.16 -46.28 -19.18
N CYS A 605 -20.58 -45.24 -18.48
CA CYS A 605 -20.04 -44.80 -17.19
C CYS A 605 -20.62 -45.54 -15.97
N GLU A 606 -21.61 -46.43 -16.14
CA GLU A 606 -22.27 -47.11 -15.01
C GLU A 606 -21.26 -47.89 -14.14
N GLY A 607 -21.43 -47.76 -12.81
CA GLY A 607 -20.61 -48.39 -11.78
C GLY A 607 -19.20 -47.82 -11.59
N CYS A 608 -18.80 -46.80 -12.36
CA CYS A 608 -17.42 -46.31 -12.40
C CYS A 608 -17.26 -44.94 -11.69
N ALA A 609 -16.04 -44.64 -11.25
CA ALA A 609 -15.67 -43.24 -10.99
C ALA A 609 -15.38 -42.52 -12.31
N LEU A 610 -15.81 -41.27 -12.45
CA LEU A 610 -15.42 -40.42 -13.58
C LEU A 610 -14.09 -39.74 -13.32
N VAL A 611 -13.30 -39.52 -14.37
CA VAL A 611 -12.01 -38.83 -14.31
C VAL A 611 -11.89 -37.91 -15.51
N ALA A 612 -11.44 -36.68 -15.31
CA ALA A 612 -11.15 -35.74 -16.40
C ALA A 612 -9.99 -34.80 -16.03
N HIS A 613 -9.63 -33.90 -16.93
CA HIS A 613 -8.53 -32.95 -16.76
C HIS A 613 -9.08 -31.52 -16.70
N ASN A 614 -9.18 -30.95 -15.49
CA ASN A 614 -10.07 -29.83 -15.14
C ASN A 614 -11.55 -30.25 -15.05
N ALA A 615 -11.81 -31.42 -14.45
CA ALA A 615 -13.09 -32.14 -14.47
C ALA A 615 -14.35 -31.34 -14.12
N GLY A 616 -14.23 -30.24 -13.38
CA GLY A 616 -15.35 -29.32 -13.12
C GLY A 616 -15.92 -28.66 -14.39
N PHE A 617 -15.14 -28.54 -15.45
CA PHE A 617 -15.60 -28.07 -16.76
C PHE A 617 -16.50 -29.13 -17.43
N ASP A 618 -15.96 -30.31 -17.67
CA ASP A 618 -16.60 -31.40 -18.40
C ASP A 618 -17.89 -31.84 -17.69
N MET A 619 -17.81 -32.04 -16.38
CA MET A 619 -18.96 -32.37 -15.54
C MET A 619 -20.05 -31.30 -15.58
N SER A 620 -19.72 -30.01 -15.73
CA SER A 620 -20.75 -28.96 -15.79
C SER A 620 -21.62 -29.05 -17.04
N PHE A 621 -21.05 -29.46 -18.17
CA PHE A 621 -21.79 -29.73 -19.41
C PHE A 621 -22.59 -31.04 -19.33
N ILE A 622 -22.04 -32.10 -18.74
CA ILE A 622 -22.76 -33.35 -18.50
C ILE A 622 -23.98 -33.11 -17.59
N LEU A 623 -23.80 -32.38 -16.49
CA LEU A 623 -24.86 -32.04 -15.52
C LEU A 623 -25.96 -31.17 -16.16
N GLU A 624 -25.60 -30.11 -16.87
CA GLU A 624 -26.58 -29.20 -17.49
C GLU A 624 -27.37 -29.88 -18.62
N ASN A 625 -26.76 -30.77 -19.42
CA ASN A 625 -27.48 -31.51 -20.45
C ASN A 625 -28.32 -32.67 -19.85
N ALA A 626 -27.87 -33.33 -18.78
CA ALA A 626 -28.71 -34.27 -18.04
C ALA A 626 -29.97 -33.58 -17.47
N ARG A 627 -29.79 -32.40 -16.87
CA ARG A 627 -30.88 -31.55 -16.35
C ARG A 627 -31.89 -31.15 -17.43
N ARG A 628 -31.44 -30.78 -18.64
CA ARG A 628 -32.30 -30.44 -19.78
C ARG A 628 -33.17 -31.61 -20.25
N LEU A 629 -32.58 -32.81 -20.27
CA LEU A 629 -33.25 -34.03 -20.73
C LEU A 629 -34.10 -34.70 -19.63
N GLY A 630 -34.17 -34.11 -18.43
CA GLY A 630 -34.88 -34.70 -17.29
C GLY A 630 -34.25 -35.99 -16.76
N ILE A 631 -32.97 -36.24 -17.08
CA ILE A 631 -32.25 -37.45 -16.65
C ILE A 631 -31.88 -37.29 -15.16
N PRO A 632 -32.31 -38.20 -14.26
CA PRO A 632 -32.04 -38.08 -12.83
C PRO A 632 -30.58 -38.44 -12.51
N PHE A 633 -29.71 -37.43 -12.55
CA PHE A 633 -28.29 -37.56 -12.28
C PHE A 633 -27.88 -36.60 -11.16
N THR A 634 -27.23 -37.13 -10.11
CA THR A 634 -26.82 -36.35 -8.93
C THR A 634 -25.36 -36.62 -8.58
N VAL A 635 -24.73 -35.63 -7.95
CA VAL A 635 -23.40 -35.76 -7.35
C VAL A 635 -23.61 -35.81 -5.84
N TYR A 636 -22.99 -36.78 -5.16
CA TYR A 636 -23.15 -36.95 -3.72
C TYR A 636 -22.50 -35.77 -2.97
N ALA A 637 -23.27 -35.04 -2.15
CA ALA A 637 -22.74 -33.98 -1.30
C ALA A 637 -22.41 -34.57 0.09
N GLY A 638 -21.12 -34.63 0.44
CA GLY A 638 -20.62 -35.30 1.64
C GLY A 638 -20.82 -34.53 2.94
N THR A 639 -22.06 -34.13 3.25
CA THR A 639 -22.42 -33.38 4.48
C THR A 639 -23.75 -33.88 5.04
N ASP A 640 -23.84 -34.09 6.35
CA ASP A 640 -25.03 -34.60 7.04
C ASP A 640 -26.26 -33.64 7.00
N ASP A 641 -26.08 -32.39 6.56
CA ASP A 641 -27.13 -31.38 6.44
C ASP A 641 -27.91 -31.48 5.11
N ALA A 642 -28.81 -32.47 5.01
CA ALA A 642 -29.83 -32.48 3.96
C ALA A 642 -30.97 -31.47 4.28
N PRO A 643 -31.36 -30.57 3.37
CA PRO A 643 -32.46 -29.64 3.63
C PRO A 643 -33.81 -30.37 3.69
N GLU A 644 -34.57 -30.16 4.78
CA GLU A 644 -35.82 -30.90 5.10
C GLU A 644 -36.97 -30.74 4.07
N HIS A 645 -36.83 -29.88 3.05
CA HIS A 645 -37.88 -29.55 2.08
C HIS A 645 -38.03 -30.52 0.89
N ALA A 646 -37.32 -31.66 0.88
CA ALA A 646 -37.49 -32.70 -0.13
C ALA A 646 -38.62 -33.72 0.19
N ALA A 647 -39.21 -33.68 1.39
CA ALA A 647 -40.05 -34.77 1.91
C ALA A 647 -41.56 -34.71 1.55
N GLU A 648 -42.12 -33.55 1.20
CA GLU A 648 -43.59 -33.38 1.05
C GLU A 648 -44.18 -33.88 -0.29
N ALA A 649 -43.35 -34.35 -1.23
CA ALA A 649 -43.82 -34.79 -2.56
C ALA A 649 -44.36 -36.24 -2.61
N ALA A 650 -44.36 -36.98 -1.49
CA ALA A 650 -44.49 -38.44 -1.50
C ALA A 650 -45.49 -39.05 -0.50
N SER A 651 -46.61 -38.36 -0.19
CA SER A 651 -47.67 -38.94 0.67
C SER A 651 -49.10 -38.48 0.34
N VAL A 652 -49.75 -39.18 -0.60
CA VAL A 652 -51.22 -39.22 -0.72
C VAL A 652 -51.65 -40.67 -0.99
N GLU A 653 -52.32 -41.30 -0.03
CA GLU A 653 -52.83 -42.66 -0.20
C GLU A 653 -54.15 -42.72 -1.00
N SER A 654 -54.34 -43.89 -1.61
CA SER A 654 -55.51 -44.39 -2.34
C SER A 654 -56.91 -43.83 -2.00
N THR A 655 -57.65 -43.49 -3.05
CA THR A 655 -59.12 -43.67 -3.12
C THR A 655 -59.51 -44.30 -4.45
N GLU A 656 -60.29 -45.39 -4.42
CA GLU A 656 -60.76 -46.09 -5.62
C GLU A 656 -62.01 -45.42 -6.23
N ASP A 657 -62.02 -45.15 -7.54
CA ASP A 657 -63.17 -45.36 -8.46
C ASP A 657 -62.73 -45.10 -9.93
N GLY A 658 -63.57 -45.42 -10.93
CA GLY A 658 -63.90 -44.36 -11.90
C GLY A 658 -63.77 -44.61 -13.41
N SER A 659 -63.07 -45.65 -13.88
CA SER A 659 -63.06 -46.13 -15.29
C SER A 659 -62.43 -45.25 -16.41
N ARG A 660 -61.86 -45.95 -17.43
CA ARG A 660 -61.55 -45.50 -18.83
C ARG A 660 -60.47 -44.40 -19.01
N SER A 661 -59.62 -44.43 -20.05
CA SER A 661 -59.30 -45.50 -21.02
C SER A 661 -58.10 -45.12 -21.92
N GLY A 662 -57.15 -46.05 -22.10
CA GLY A 662 -56.26 -46.13 -23.28
C GLY A 662 -55.06 -45.15 -23.31
N GLY A 663 -53.85 -45.71 -23.28
CA GLY A 663 -52.60 -44.95 -23.42
C GLY A 663 -51.42 -45.70 -22.81
N GLU A 664 -50.87 -46.68 -23.52
CA GLU A 664 -49.64 -47.35 -23.10
C GLU A 664 -48.43 -46.45 -23.34
N ALA A 665 -47.71 -46.13 -22.28
CA ALA A 665 -46.38 -45.51 -22.33
C ALA A 665 -45.48 -46.25 -21.33
N GLU A 666 -44.45 -46.92 -21.83
CA GLU A 666 -43.52 -47.69 -21.00
C GLU A 666 -42.61 -46.75 -20.22
N HIS A 667 -42.97 -46.43 -18.97
CA HIS A 667 -42.06 -45.78 -18.03
C HIS A 667 -40.99 -46.77 -17.57
N THR A 668 -39.88 -46.84 -18.32
CA THR A 668 -38.65 -47.50 -17.89
C THR A 668 -38.02 -46.71 -16.73
N GLY A 669 -38.27 -47.14 -15.50
CA GLY A 669 -37.74 -46.51 -14.30
C GLY A 669 -36.23 -46.65 -14.18
N ARG A 670 -35.48 -45.66 -14.69
CA ARG A 670 -34.09 -45.44 -14.29
C ARG A 670 -34.08 -44.82 -12.89
N GLY A 671 -33.32 -45.42 -11.97
CA GLY A 671 -33.04 -44.83 -10.66
C GLY A 671 -32.16 -43.58 -10.77
N VAL A 672 -31.99 -42.87 -9.66
CA VAL A 672 -31.09 -41.71 -9.61
C VAL A 672 -29.64 -42.17 -9.75
N THR A 673 -28.92 -41.66 -10.74
CA THR A 673 -27.51 -41.98 -10.98
C THR A 673 -26.61 -41.13 -10.08
N GLU A 674 -26.10 -41.71 -8.99
CA GLU A 674 -25.15 -41.05 -8.08
C GLU A 674 -23.69 -41.14 -8.56
N CYS A 675 -23.14 -40.03 -9.05
CA CYS A 675 -21.79 -39.98 -9.60
C CYS A 675 -20.72 -39.51 -8.58
N THR A 676 -19.53 -40.11 -8.70
CA THR A 676 -18.26 -39.62 -8.10
C THR A 676 -17.35 -39.21 -9.25
N TYR A 677 -16.65 -38.08 -9.17
CA TYR A 677 -15.69 -37.67 -10.20
C TYR A 677 -14.38 -37.11 -9.62
N VAL A 678 -13.29 -37.23 -10.39
CA VAL A 678 -11.91 -36.93 -9.99
C VAL A 678 -11.26 -35.94 -10.96
N ASP A 679 -10.66 -34.87 -10.44
CA ASP A 679 -9.88 -33.91 -11.23
C ASP A 679 -8.38 -34.23 -11.20
N THR A 680 -7.82 -34.64 -12.35
CA THR A 680 -6.38 -34.88 -12.49
C THR A 680 -5.53 -33.62 -12.39
N VAL A 681 -6.09 -32.43 -12.62
CA VAL A 681 -5.38 -31.15 -12.40
C VAL A 681 -5.11 -30.96 -10.91
N GLY A 682 -6.13 -31.11 -10.05
CA GLY A 682 -6.01 -31.14 -8.59
C GLY A 682 -4.92 -32.10 -8.10
N ILE A 683 -4.96 -33.36 -8.54
CA ILE A 683 -3.93 -34.36 -8.19
C ILE A 683 -2.53 -33.89 -8.62
N SER A 684 -2.39 -33.46 -9.88
CA SER A 684 -1.07 -33.10 -10.43
C SER A 684 -0.43 -31.91 -9.69
N ARG A 685 -1.22 -30.94 -9.19
CA ARG A 685 -0.72 -29.80 -8.39
C ARG A 685 -0.10 -30.23 -7.06
N VAL A 686 -0.56 -31.36 -6.49
CA VAL A 686 -0.11 -31.92 -5.20
C VAL A 686 1.06 -32.91 -5.38
N LEU A 687 1.10 -33.63 -6.50
CA LEU A 687 2.15 -34.62 -6.78
C LEU A 687 3.36 -34.04 -7.52
N LEU A 688 3.19 -32.98 -8.32
CA LEU A 688 4.22 -32.35 -9.15
C LEU A 688 4.44 -30.88 -8.73
N PRO A 689 4.89 -30.58 -7.50
CA PRO A 689 4.94 -29.22 -6.97
C PRO A 689 5.91 -28.29 -7.71
N ASP A 690 6.94 -28.80 -8.39
CA ASP A 690 7.90 -28.00 -9.15
C ASP A 690 7.39 -27.59 -10.55
N GLN A 691 6.17 -27.99 -10.91
CA GLN A 691 5.59 -27.75 -12.22
C GLN A 691 4.82 -26.40 -12.26
N ALA A 692 5.12 -25.60 -13.28
CA ALA A 692 4.54 -24.25 -13.42
C ALA A 692 3.20 -24.22 -14.18
N LYS A 693 2.88 -25.20 -15.03
CA LYS A 693 1.61 -25.31 -15.76
C LYS A 693 1.04 -26.71 -15.56
N HIS A 694 -0.21 -26.81 -15.16
CA HIS A 694 -0.94 -28.08 -15.00
C HIS A 694 -2.02 -28.21 -16.08
N THR A 695 -1.62 -27.97 -17.33
CA THR A 695 -2.39 -28.25 -18.55
C THR A 695 -2.01 -29.63 -19.08
N LEU A 696 -2.86 -30.24 -19.92
CA LEU A 696 -2.72 -31.64 -20.33
C LEU A 696 -1.38 -31.91 -21.01
N ASP A 697 -1.00 -31.06 -21.96
CA ASP A 697 0.30 -31.04 -22.64
C ASP A 697 1.48 -31.06 -21.66
N ALA A 698 1.43 -30.23 -20.63
CA ALA A 698 2.51 -30.00 -19.69
C ALA A 698 2.65 -31.17 -18.70
N VAL A 699 1.53 -31.76 -18.26
CA VAL A 699 1.52 -32.94 -17.38
C VAL A 699 1.93 -34.19 -18.16
N ALA A 700 1.42 -34.39 -19.37
CA ALA A 700 1.85 -35.47 -20.27
C ALA A 700 3.37 -35.42 -20.51
N LYS A 701 3.89 -34.25 -20.88
CA LYS A 701 5.32 -34.02 -21.12
C LYS A 701 6.18 -34.21 -19.87
N LYS A 702 5.69 -33.83 -18.67
CA LYS A 702 6.42 -34.07 -17.40
C LYS A 702 6.49 -35.56 -17.06
N LEU A 703 5.46 -36.33 -17.38
CA LEU A 703 5.34 -37.75 -17.06
C LEU A 703 5.86 -38.69 -18.18
N ASN A 704 6.37 -38.12 -19.27
CA ASN A 704 6.80 -38.82 -20.50
C ASN A 704 5.69 -39.68 -21.13
N ILE A 705 4.53 -39.07 -21.35
CA ILE A 705 3.36 -39.64 -22.04
C ILE A 705 3.24 -39.00 -23.42
N SER A 706 2.87 -39.80 -24.43
CA SER A 706 2.64 -39.31 -25.80
C SER A 706 1.26 -38.66 -25.91
N LEU A 707 1.18 -37.56 -26.66
CA LEU A 707 -0.06 -36.90 -27.06
C LEU A 707 0.11 -36.53 -28.54
N GLU A 708 -0.44 -37.36 -29.43
CA GLU A 708 -0.15 -37.31 -30.87
C GLU A 708 -1.19 -36.49 -31.64
N ASN A 709 -2.46 -36.56 -31.22
CA ASN A 709 -3.52 -35.64 -31.61
C ASN A 709 -3.97 -34.89 -30.34
N HIS A 710 -3.70 -33.59 -30.27
CA HIS A 710 -4.26 -32.71 -29.23
C HIS A 710 -5.53 -32.06 -29.79
N HIS A 711 -6.56 -31.89 -28.95
CA HIS A 711 -7.90 -31.42 -29.32
C HIS A 711 -8.72 -32.44 -30.11
N ARG A 712 -8.76 -33.67 -29.61
CA ARG A 712 -9.73 -34.70 -29.99
C ARG A 712 -10.09 -35.49 -28.73
N ALA A 713 -11.33 -35.36 -28.30
CA ALA A 713 -11.76 -35.80 -26.96
C ALA A 713 -11.39 -37.25 -26.60
N VAL A 714 -11.38 -38.19 -27.56
CA VAL A 714 -11.00 -39.59 -27.27
C VAL A 714 -9.49 -39.78 -27.06
N ASP A 715 -8.66 -38.99 -27.73
CA ASP A 715 -7.20 -39.05 -27.63
C ASP A 715 -6.71 -38.26 -26.39
N ASP A 716 -7.35 -37.12 -26.08
CA ASP A 716 -7.11 -36.35 -24.86
C ASP A 716 -7.63 -37.08 -23.60
N ALA A 717 -8.76 -37.79 -23.67
CA ALA A 717 -9.22 -38.70 -22.61
C ALA A 717 -8.26 -39.88 -22.39
N GLU A 718 -7.70 -40.46 -23.46
CA GLU A 718 -6.67 -41.50 -23.33
C GLU A 718 -5.38 -40.94 -22.70
N CYS A 719 -4.91 -39.78 -23.12
CA CYS A 719 -3.76 -39.10 -22.52
C CYS A 719 -3.99 -38.86 -21.01
N THR A 720 -5.19 -38.36 -20.65
CA THR A 720 -5.62 -38.18 -19.27
C THR A 720 -5.63 -39.50 -18.49
N ALA A 721 -6.00 -40.63 -19.12
CA ALA A 721 -5.97 -41.94 -18.49
C ALA A 721 -4.54 -42.42 -18.18
N TRP A 722 -3.61 -42.25 -19.13
CA TRP A 722 -2.20 -42.55 -18.90
C TRP A 722 -1.57 -41.64 -17.83
N ILE A 723 -1.98 -40.36 -17.77
CA ILE A 723 -1.59 -39.43 -16.71
C ILE A 723 -2.12 -39.93 -15.36
N PHE A 724 -3.40 -40.23 -15.25
CA PHE A 724 -4.02 -40.68 -14.00
C PHE A 724 -3.40 -41.99 -13.49
N LEU A 725 -3.10 -42.95 -14.37
CA LEU A 725 -2.36 -44.16 -14.02
C LEU A 725 -0.98 -43.88 -13.40
N LYS A 726 -0.22 -42.89 -13.92
CA LYS A 726 1.05 -42.45 -13.33
C LYS A 726 0.85 -41.77 -11.98
N LEU A 727 -0.17 -40.92 -11.86
CA LEU A 727 -0.49 -40.22 -10.62
C LEU A 727 -0.96 -41.20 -9.52
N ILE A 728 -1.72 -42.24 -9.86
CA ILE A 728 -2.10 -43.34 -8.95
C ILE A 728 -0.85 -44.03 -8.38
N GLN A 729 0.15 -44.35 -9.21
CA GLN A 729 1.40 -44.93 -8.70
C GLN A 729 2.07 -43.98 -7.70
N MET A 730 2.19 -42.70 -8.03
CA MET A 730 2.76 -41.67 -7.15
C MET A 730 1.96 -41.43 -5.86
N LEU A 731 0.66 -41.78 -5.82
CA LEU A 731 -0.16 -41.78 -4.60
C LEU A 731 0.10 -43.01 -3.73
N LYS A 732 0.21 -44.20 -4.34
CA LYS A 732 0.55 -45.44 -3.62
C LYS A 732 1.97 -45.40 -3.04
N ASP A 733 2.90 -44.73 -3.73
CA ASP A 733 4.25 -44.44 -3.24
C ASP A 733 4.25 -43.46 -2.03
N ARG A 734 3.11 -42.82 -1.73
CA ARG A 734 2.85 -41.96 -0.56
C ARG A 734 1.81 -42.57 0.40
N GLU A 735 1.60 -43.89 0.36
CA GLU A 735 0.67 -44.65 1.21
C GLU A 735 -0.82 -44.24 1.07
N ILE A 736 -1.21 -43.69 -0.08
CA ILE A 736 -2.60 -43.33 -0.41
C ILE A 736 -3.21 -44.37 -1.37
N TYR A 737 -4.35 -44.93 -0.98
CA TYR A 737 -4.99 -46.08 -1.65
C TYR A 737 -6.47 -45.88 -1.99
N ASN A 738 -7.11 -44.81 -1.51
CA ASN A 738 -8.50 -44.47 -1.78
C ASN A 738 -8.72 -42.96 -2.01
N LEU A 739 -9.91 -42.61 -2.51
CA LEU A 739 -10.28 -41.25 -2.88
C LEU A 739 -10.44 -40.30 -1.67
N THR A 740 -10.91 -40.78 -0.51
CA THR A 740 -11.01 -39.96 0.72
C THR A 740 -9.63 -39.52 1.23
N GLN A 741 -8.64 -40.42 1.19
CA GLN A 741 -7.24 -40.11 1.51
C GLN A 741 -6.63 -39.09 0.53
N LEU A 742 -7.02 -39.14 -0.75
CA LEU A 742 -6.60 -38.17 -1.76
C LEU A 742 -7.20 -36.78 -1.50
N ASN A 743 -8.48 -36.69 -1.14
CA ASN A 743 -9.10 -35.43 -0.70
C ASN A 743 -8.41 -34.85 0.54
N ALA A 744 -8.13 -35.68 1.54
CA ALA A 744 -7.40 -35.27 2.74
C ALA A 744 -5.99 -34.73 2.45
N LEU A 745 -5.29 -35.28 1.43
CA LEU A 745 -4.00 -34.74 0.99
C LEU A 745 -4.15 -33.37 0.31
N GLY A 746 -5.21 -33.15 -0.46
CA GLY A 746 -5.50 -31.88 -1.13
C GLY A 746 -5.71 -30.73 -0.14
N ALA A 747 -6.53 -30.96 0.89
CA ALA A 747 -6.89 -29.96 1.91
C ALA A 747 -5.72 -29.51 2.82
N ALA A 748 -4.59 -30.23 2.82
CA ALA A 748 -3.52 -30.02 3.80
C ALA A 748 -2.33 -29.16 3.31
N SER A 749 -2.27 -28.79 2.03
CA SER A 749 -1.06 -28.20 1.43
C SER A 749 -1.07 -26.66 1.36
N ALA A 750 -0.32 -26.01 2.25
CA ALA A 750 -0.09 -24.56 2.18
C ALA A 750 0.55 -24.12 0.85
N ASP A 751 1.39 -24.97 0.23
CA ASP A 751 2.02 -24.67 -1.06
C ASP A 751 1.08 -24.86 -2.27
N LEU A 752 -0.09 -25.49 -2.08
CA LEU A 752 -1.19 -25.44 -3.03
C LEU A 752 -1.92 -24.09 -2.94
N VAL A 753 -2.28 -23.65 -1.73
CA VAL A 753 -2.95 -22.34 -1.48
C VAL A 753 -2.13 -21.17 -2.04
N LYS A 754 -0.80 -21.22 -1.92
CA LYS A 754 0.15 -20.24 -2.49
C LYS A 754 0.14 -20.16 -4.03
N LYS A 755 -0.49 -21.12 -4.73
CA LYS A 755 -0.55 -21.22 -6.20
C LYS A 755 -1.95 -21.03 -6.79
N LEU A 756 -3.01 -21.22 -6.00
CA LEU A 756 -4.40 -21.05 -6.44
C LEU A 756 -4.69 -19.58 -6.83
N PRO A 757 -5.77 -19.32 -7.59
CA PRO A 757 -6.28 -17.97 -7.81
C PRO A 757 -6.63 -17.27 -6.49
N THR A 758 -6.46 -15.95 -6.46
CA THR A 758 -6.86 -15.08 -5.34
C THR A 758 -7.97 -14.17 -5.79
N TYR A 759 -9.02 -14.06 -4.98
CA TYR A 759 -10.15 -13.16 -5.15
C TYR A 759 -10.21 -12.18 -3.99
N HIS A 760 -10.86 -11.04 -4.18
CA HIS A 760 -11.12 -10.12 -3.08
C HIS A 760 -12.33 -10.57 -2.25
N ALA A 761 -12.34 -10.24 -0.96
CA ALA A 761 -13.44 -10.49 -0.04
C ALA A 761 -13.33 -9.54 1.17
N ILE A 762 -14.42 -8.88 1.53
CA ILE A 762 -14.43 -8.04 2.74
C ILE A 762 -14.72 -8.92 3.96
N ILE A 763 -13.90 -8.78 5.01
CA ILE A 763 -14.07 -9.49 6.29
C ILE A 763 -14.18 -8.44 7.39
N LEU A 764 -15.36 -8.31 8.00
CA LEU A 764 -15.64 -7.37 9.08
C LEU A 764 -15.68 -8.09 10.43
N ALA A 765 -15.04 -7.54 11.45
CA ALA A 765 -15.15 -8.02 12.83
C ALA A 765 -16.48 -7.53 13.44
N LYS A 766 -17.38 -8.47 13.73
CA LYS A 766 -18.66 -8.20 14.38
C LYS A 766 -18.51 -7.79 15.83
N ASN A 767 -17.54 -8.40 16.53
CA ASN A 767 -17.31 -8.22 17.96
C ASN A 767 -15.89 -8.63 18.39
N ASP A 768 -15.62 -8.69 19.70
CA ASP A 768 -14.29 -8.97 20.26
C ASP A 768 -13.71 -10.33 19.80
N LEU A 769 -14.54 -11.37 19.68
CA LEU A 769 -14.14 -12.66 19.11
C LEU A 769 -13.82 -12.53 17.62
N GLY A 770 -14.66 -11.79 16.89
CA GLY A 770 -14.42 -11.40 15.49
C GLY A 770 -13.07 -10.73 15.29
N ARG A 771 -12.72 -9.72 16.09
CA ARG A 771 -11.41 -9.03 16.06
C ARG A 771 -10.26 -10.00 16.31
N ILE A 772 -10.39 -10.88 17.30
CA ILE A 772 -9.37 -11.90 17.61
C ILE A 772 -9.20 -12.88 16.43
N ASN A 773 -10.29 -13.28 15.79
CA ASN A 773 -10.28 -14.17 14.62
C ASN A 773 -9.73 -13.47 13.37
N LEU A 774 -10.10 -12.22 13.11
CA LEU A 774 -9.54 -11.35 12.07
C LEU A 774 -8.01 -11.22 12.21
N TYR A 775 -7.51 -10.99 13.43
CA TYR A 775 -6.07 -10.92 13.67
C TYR A 775 -5.36 -12.26 13.46
N LYS A 776 -5.98 -13.41 13.78
CA LYS A 776 -5.43 -14.73 13.39
C LYS A 776 -5.36 -14.90 11.88
N LEU A 777 -6.43 -14.56 11.16
CA LEU A 777 -6.50 -14.66 9.70
C LEU A 777 -5.42 -13.81 9.02
N VAL A 778 -5.24 -12.56 9.47
CA VAL A 778 -4.19 -11.65 8.97
C VAL A 778 -2.77 -12.10 9.39
N THR A 779 -2.62 -12.81 10.50
CA THR A 779 -1.33 -13.38 10.92
C THR A 779 -0.96 -14.58 10.04
N GLU A 780 -1.85 -15.56 9.89
CA GLU A 780 -1.63 -16.75 9.04
C GLU A 780 -1.40 -16.38 7.57
N SER A 781 -2.08 -15.35 7.06
CA SER A 781 -1.92 -14.89 5.69
C SER A 781 -0.55 -14.27 5.40
N HIS A 782 0.12 -13.72 6.42
CA HIS A 782 1.48 -13.19 6.32
C HIS A 782 2.58 -14.22 6.66
N LEU A 783 2.30 -15.20 7.53
CA LEU A 783 3.29 -16.20 7.96
C LEU A 783 3.26 -17.49 7.13
N THR A 784 2.06 -18.03 6.89
CA THR A 784 1.87 -19.39 6.35
C THR A 784 1.54 -19.38 4.87
N TYR A 785 0.68 -18.46 4.43
CA TYR A 785 0.09 -18.45 3.08
C TYR A 785 0.55 -17.30 2.17
N TYR A 786 1.50 -16.47 2.61
CA TYR A 786 2.00 -15.33 1.84
C TYR A 786 2.65 -15.77 0.52
N ALA A 787 2.11 -15.31 -0.62
CA ALA A 787 2.63 -15.66 -1.94
C ALA A 787 2.27 -14.65 -3.04
N GLY A 788 3.22 -14.41 -3.95
CA GLY A 788 3.04 -13.48 -5.07
C GLY A 788 2.95 -12.01 -4.65
N ARG A 789 3.53 -11.64 -3.50
CA ARG A 789 3.38 -10.37 -2.76
C ARG A 789 2.06 -10.17 -2.00
N HIS A 790 1.10 -11.08 -2.13
CA HIS A 790 -0.20 -10.97 -1.46
C HIS A 790 -0.28 -11.88 -0.21
N PRO A 791 -0.81 -11.38 0.93
CA PRO A 791 -1.13 -12.20 2.10
C PRO A 791 -2.47 -12.92 1.87
N ARG A 792 -2.40 -14.23 1.58
CA ARG A 792 -3.56 -15.03 1.12
C ARG A 792 -4.33 -15.66 2.26
N ILE A 793 -5.65 -15.81 2.11
CA ILE A 793 -6.51 -16.45 3.11
C ILE A 793 -7.29 -17.61 2.47
N PRO A 794 -7.00 -18.88 2.82
CA PRO A 794 -7.84 -20.00 2.38
C PRO A 794 -9.25 -19.94 2.99
N LYS A 795 -10.28 -20.28 2.19
CA LYS A 795 -11.67 -20.37 2.66
C LYS A 795 -11.84 -21.35 3.81
N SER A 796 -11.13 -22.47 3.84
CA SER A 796 -11.15 -23.42 4.97
C SER A 796 -10.74 -22.75 6.30
N LEU A 797 -9.77 -21.83 6.25
CA LEU A 797 -9.30 -21.08 7.40
C LEU A 797 -10.30 -19.99 7.84
N VAL A 798 -10.98 -19.35 6.87
CA VAL A 798 -12.11 -18.45 7.16
C VAL A 798 -13.25 -19.21 7.84
N MET A 799 -13.61 -20.41 7.36
CA MET A 799 -14.62 -21.26 7.99
C MET A 799 -14.22 -21.68 9.41
N LYS A 800 -12.95 -22.06 9.63
CA LYS A 800 -12.40 -22.41 10.95
C LYS A 800 -12.48 -21.26 11.97
N TYR A 801 -12.46 -20.01 11.52
CA TYR A 801 -12.48 -18.81 12.37
C TYR A 801 -13.71 -17.91 12.09
N ARG A 802 -14.79 -18.48 11.55
CA ARG A 802 -15.97 -17.75 11.06
C ARG A 802 -16.73 -17.01 12.16
N ASP A 803 -16.69 -17.52 13.39
CA ASP A 803 -17.40 -16.95 14.53
C ASP A 803 -16.97 -15.50 14.79
N GLY A 804 -17.97 -14.61 14.87
CA GLY A 804 -17.76 -13.17 15.04
C GLY A 804 -17.32 -12.42 13.78
N LEU A 805 -17.27 -13.05 12.61
CA LEU A 805 -16.97 -12.38 11.34
C LEU A 805 -18.24 -12.19 10.49
N ILE A 806 -18.27 -11.11 9.71
CA ILE A 806 -19.23 -10.87 8.62
C ILE A 806 -18.47 -10.81 7.29
N LEU A 807 -18.94 -11.49 6.26
CA LEU A 807 -18.29 -11.60 4.94
C LEU A 807 -19.06 -10.87 3.83
N GLY A 808 -18.38 -9.99 3.10
CA GLY A 808 -18.86 -9.28 1.91
C GLY A 808 -18.16 -9.73 0.62
N SER A 809 -18.89 -9.69 -0.51
CA SER A 809 -18.37 -10.18 -1.80
C SER A 809 -17.32 -9.30 -2.49
N ALA A 810 -17.01 -8.12 -1.94
CA ALA A 810 -16.04 -7.14 -2.46
C ALA A 810 -16.33 -6.62 -3.87
N CYS A 811 -15.30 -6.08 -4.54
CA CYS A 811 -15.32 -5.40 -5.83
C CYS A 811 -15.30 -6.36 -7.06
N GLU A 812 -14.87 -5.89 -8.23
CA GLU A 812 -14.80 -6.68 -9.46
C GLU A 812 -13.64 -7.71 -9.47
N ALA A 813 -12.68 -7.57 -8.56
CA ALA A 813 -11.72 -8.62 -8.19
C ALA A 813 -12.32 -9.67 -7.23
N GLY A 814 -13.54 -9.46 -6.73
CA GLY A 814 -14.29 -10.37 -5.88
C GLY A 814 -14.75 -11.64 -6.60
N GLU A 815 -14.85 -12.75 -5.86
CA GLU A 815 -15.11 -14.08 -6.43
C GLU A 815 -16.47 -14.15 -7.16
N LEU A 816 -17.50 -13.51 -6.59
CA LEU A 816 -18.83 -13.46 -7.21
C LEU A 816 -18.80 -12.68 -8.52
N TYR A 817 -18.24 -11.47 -8.51
CA TYR A 817 -18.20 -10.62 -9.70
C TYR A 817 -17.42 -11.31 -10.84
N ARG A 818 -16.28 -11.94 -10.51
CA ARG A 818 -15.52 -12.77 -11.46
C ARG A 818 -16.33 -13.94 -11.99
N ALA A 819 -17.03 -14.69 -11.14
CA ALA A 819 -17.87 -15.79 -11.58
C ALA A 819 -19.03 -15.36 -12.51
N LEU A 820 -19.52 -14.12 -12.41
CA LEU A 820 -20.49 -13.56 -13.35
C LEU A 820 -19.87 -13.13 -14.67
N LEU A 821 -18.66 -12.54 -14.65
CA LEU A 821 -17.89 -12.17 -15.85
C LEU A 821 -17.44 -13.40 -16.66
N ASP A 822 -17.06 -14.48 -15.96
CA ASP A 822 -16.56 -15.75 -16.51
C ASP A 822 -17.71 -16.73 -16.86
N GLU A 823 -18.96 -16.25 -16.95
CA GLU A 823 -20.20 -17.01 -17.21
C GLU A 823 -20.31 -18.37 -16.50
N GLN A 824 -19.92 -18.43 -15.22
CA GLN A 824 -19.94 -19.67 -14.46
C GLN A 824 -21.37 -20.23 -14.30
N SER A 825 -21.46 -21.54 -14.10
CA SER A 825 -22.76 -22.21 -13.93
C SER A 825 -23.51 -21.67 -12.71
N GLU A 826 -24.85 -21.61 -12.81
CA GLU A 826 -25.71 -21.14 -11.72
C GLU A 826 -25.50 -21.92 -10.40
N MET A 827 -25.05 -23.18 -10.47
CA MET A 827 -24.66 -23.99 -9.32
C MET A 827 -23.37 -23.49 -8.64
N GLN A 828 -22.36 -23.11 -9.42
CA GLN A 828 -21.13 -22.51 -8.91
C GLN A 828 -21.39 -21.10 -8.36
N ILE A 829 -22.24 -20.30 -9.03
CA ILE A 829 -22.70 -19.00 -8.53
C ILE A 829 -23.44 -19.16 -7.20
N ALA A 830 -24.36 -20.12 -7.07
CA ALA A 830 -25.07 -20.41 -5.82
C ALA A 830 -24.12 -20.80 -4.67
N ARG A 831 -23.12 -21.64 -4.95
CA ARG A 831 -22.05 -21.99 -3.98
C ARG A 831 -21.29 -20.75 -3.49
N ILE A 832 -20.98 -19.81 -4.40
CA ILE A 832 -20.27 -18.56 -4.07
C ILE A 832 -21.17 -17.63 -3.26
N VAL A 833 -22.40 -17.35 -3.72
CA VAL A 833 -23.36 -16.47 -3.01
C VAL A 833 -23.66 -16.96 -1.60
N ASN A 834 -23.73 -18.27 -1.38
CA ASN A 834 -24.03 -18.82 -0.06
C ASN A 834 -22.90 -18.62 0.97
N PHE A 835 -21.63 -18.52 0.55
CA PHE A 835 -20.47 -18.33 1.43
C PHE A 835 -20.44 -16.95 2.13
N TYR A 836 -20.87 -15.91 1.42
CA TYR A 836 -20.92 -14.53 1.91
C TYR A 836 -22.18 -14.26 2.74
N ASP A 837 -22.12 -13.31 3.68
CA ASP A 837 -23.30 -12.87 4.45
C ASP A 837 -24.09 -11.80 3.70
N TYR A 838 -23.39 -10.93 2.98
CA TYR A 838 -23.94 -9.85 2.17
C TYR A 838 -23.18 -9.73 0.84
N LEU A 839 -23.84 -9.17 -0.18
CA LEU A 839 -23.26 -8.96 -1.50
C LEU A 839 -23.02 -7.47 -1.73
N GLU A 840 -21.95 -7.14 -2.42
CA GLU A 840 -21.57 -5.77 -2.75
C GLU A 840 -21.76 -5.47 -4.24
N ILE A 841 -22.15 -4.23 -4.53
CA ILE A 841 -22.02 -3.62 -5.85
C ILE A 841 -21.47 -2.20 -5.71
N GLN A 842 -20.73 -1.74 -6.71
CA GLN A 842 -20.07 -0.44 -6.72
C GLN A 842 -20.70 0.52 -7.75
N PRO A 843 -20.52 1.85 -7.59
CA PRO A 843 -20.77 2.86 -8.61
C PRO A 843 -20.27 2.43 -9.99
N SER A 844 -21.02 2.81 -11.02
CA SER A 844 -20.77 2.34 -12.39
C SER A 844 -19.41 2.78 -12.92
N GLY A 845 -18.98 3.99 -12.53
CA GLY A 845 -17.67 4.55 -12.86
C GLY A 845 -16.47 3.78 -12.30
N ASN A 846 -16.61 3.09 -11.15
CA ASN A 846 -15.51 2.28 -10.58
C ASN A 846 -15.02 1.22 -11.58
N ASN A 847 -15.96 0.64 -12.33
CA ASN A 847 -15.77 -0.49 -13.22
C ASN A 847 -15.56 -0.10 -14.69
N GLN A 848 -15.56 1.20 -15.01
CA GLN A 848 -15.52 1.71 -16.39
C GLN A 848 -14.29 1.23 -17.18
N PHE A 849 -13.16 1.02 -16.52
CA PHE A 849 -11.91 0.54 -17.13
C PHE A 849 -12.07 -0.83 -17.84
N MET A 850 -13.05 -1.66 -17.43
CA MET A 850 -13.29 -2.95 -18.08
C MET A 850 -13.75 -2.82 -19.53
N ILE A 851 -14.45 -1.73 -19.88
CA ILE A 851 -14.94 -1.47 -21.26
C ILE A 851 -13.77 -1.33 -22.25
N ALA A 852 -12.63 -0.83 -21.78
CA ALA A 852 -11.41 -0.68 -22.59
C ALA A 852 -10.47 -1.91 -22.51
N SER A 853 -10.85 -2.96 -21.78
CA SER A 853 -9.93 -4.05 -21.45
C SER A 853 -10.06 -5.25 -22.39
N ASP A 854 -9.01 -5.50 -23.20
CA ASP A 854 -8.86 -6.71 -24.03
C ASP A 854 -9.06 -8.04 -23.26
N ARG A 855 -8.94 -7.99 -21.92
CA ARG A 855 -9.11 -9.13 -20.99
C ARG A 855 -10.57 -9.41 -20.62
N VAL A 856 -11.49 -8.43 -20.72
CA VAL A 856 -12.87 -8.53 -20.22
C VAL A 856 -13.87 -8.36 -21.38
N ARG A 857 -13.78 -9.26 -22.37
CA ARG A 857 -14.54 -9.18 -23.63
C ARG A 857 -16.07 -9.22 -23.49
N SER A 858 -16.56 -9.63 -22.32
CA SER A 858 -17.98 -9.67 -21.94
C SER A 858 -18.54 -8.30 -21.50
N VAL A 859 -17.69 -7.28 -21.29
CA VAL A 859 -18.10 -5.90 -20.97
C VAL A 859 -17.72 -4.99 -22.13
N GLN A 860 -18.71 -4.46 -22.86
CA GLN A 860 -18.50 -3.64 -24.07
C GLN A 860 -19.15 -2.24 -23.95
N SER A 861 -19.93 -2.03 -22.88
CA SER A 861 -20.67 -0.80 -22.61
C SER A 861 -20.87 -0.61 -21.10
N MET A 862 -21.26 0.61 -20.70
CA MET A 862 -21.64 0.88 -19.32
C MET A 862 -22.89 0.08 -18.90
N GLU A 863 -23.80 -0.18 -19.83
CA GLU A 863 -25.02 -0.95 -19.57
C GLU A 863 -24.72 -2.43 -19.24
N ASP A 864 -23.59 -2.98 -19.69
CA ASP A 864 -23.15 -4.33 -19.27
C ASP A 864 -22.74 -4.35 -17.78
N ILE A 865 -22.04 -3.31 -17.32
CA ILE A 865 -21.68 -3.12 -15.90
C ILE A 865 -22.96 -2.98 -15.05
N LEU A 866 -23.92 -2.17 -15.51
CA LEU A 866 -25.23 -2.04 -14.85
C LEU A 866 -25.99 -3.37 -14.84
N ASN A 867 -25.88 -4.20 -15.87
CA ASN A 867 -26.50 -5.53 -15.93
C ASN A 867 -25.83 -6.55 -14.99
N ILE A 868 -24.51 -6.50 -14.79
CA ILE A 868 -23.84 -7.32 -13.76
C ILE A 868 -24.32 -6.92 -12.37
N ASN A 869 -24.38 -5.62 -12.07
CA ASN A 869 -24.94 -5.10 -10.82
C ASN A 869 -26.41 -5.55 -10.61
N ARG A 870 -27.27 -5.46 -11.64
CA ARG A 870 -28.65 -6.00 -11.59
C ARG A 870 -28.70 -7.51 -11.35
N ARG A 871 -27.75 -8.29 -11.89
CA ARG A 871 -27.65 -9.74 -11.65
C ARG A 871 -27.24 -10.04 -10.20
N ILE A 872 -26.33 -9.26 -9.60
CA ILE A 872 -25.96 -9.38 -8.18
C ILE A 872 -27.15 -9.00 -7.28
N VAL A 873 -27.88 -7.92 -7.59
CA VAL A 873 -29.11 -7.55 -6.86
C VAL A 873 -30.13 -8.70 -6.88
N LYS A 874 -30.40 -9.26 -8.05
CA LYS A 874 -31.32 -10.39 -8.22
C LYS A 874 -30.86 -11.64 -7.45
N LEU A 875 -29.56 -11.95 -7.44
CA LEU A 875 -29.01 -13.05 -6.65
C LEU A 875 -29.19 -12.81 -5.14
N GLY A 876 -29.00 -11.58 -4.66
CA GLY A 876 -29.29 -11.22 -3.27
C GLY A 876 -30.76 -11.47 -2.90
N GLU A 877 -31.69 -11.08 -3.77
CA GLU A 877 -33.12 -11.37 -3.58
C GLU A 877 -33.43 -12.87 -3.57
N GLN A 878 -32.87 -13.63 -4.53
CA GLN A 878 -33.08 -15.08 -4.68
C GLN A 878 -32.51 -15.91 -3.51
N PHE A 879 -31.35 -15.51 -2.96
CA PHE A 879 -30.68 -16.21 -1.85
C PHE A 879 -30.89 -15.52 -0.49
N HIS A 880 -31.77 -14.51 -0.45
CA HIS A 880 -32.12 -13.70 0.73
C HIS A 880 -30.90 -13.06 1.44
N LYS A 881 -29.84 -12.76 0.68
CA LYS A 881 -28.65 -12.05 1.14
C LYS A 881 -28.87 -10.53 0.99
N PRO A 882 -28.57 -9.69 2.00
CA PRO A 882 -28.56 -8.24 1.82
C PRO A 882 -27.59 -7.83 0.73
N VAL A 883 -27.97 -6.88 -0.11
CA VAL A 883 -27.10 -6.27 -1.12
C VAL A 883 -26.83 -4.84 -0.68
N VAL A 884 -25.58 -4.39 -0.76
CA VAL A 884 -25.15 -3.04 -0.37
C VAL A 884 -24.42 -2.33 -1.50
N GLY A 885 -24.63 -1.02 -1.59
CA GLY A 885 -23.80 -0.14 -2.42
C GLY A 885 -22.58 0.33 -1.63
N THR A 886 -21.37 0.01 -2.11
CA THR A 886 -20.09 0.43 -1.52
C THR A 886 -19.28 1.26 -2.51
N CYS A 887 -18.48 2.23 -2.03
CA CYS A 887 -17.69 3.09 -2.93
C CYS A 887 -16.31 2.54 -3.32
N ASP A 888 -15.80 1.52 -2.62
CA ASP A 888 -14.39 1.10 -2.69
C ASP A 888 -13.43 2.30 -2.53
N VAL A 889 -13.53 2.95 -1.37
CA VAL A 889 -12.96 4.28 -1.14
C VAL A 889 -11.45 4.23 -1.02
N HIS A 890 -10.73 4.85 -1.96
CA HIS A 890 -9.28 5.03 -1.92
C HIS A 890 -8.86 6.48 -1.59
N PHE A 891 -9.76 7.46 -1.76
CA PHE A 891 -9.53 8.87 -1.46
C PHE A 891 -10.78 9.63 -0.95
N LEU A 892 -10.63 10.87 -0.49
CA LEU A 892 -11.68 11.59 0.25
C LEU A 892 -12.58 12.44 -0.64
N ASP A 893 -11.98 13.26 -1.51
CA ASP A 893 -12.67 14.11 -2.47
C ASP A 893 -12.19 13.84 -3.91
N PRO A 894 -12.98 14.11 -4.96
CA PRO A 894 -12.63 13.78 -6.34
C PRO A 894 -11.27 14.32 -6.79
N GLU A 895 -10.89 15.51 -6.33
CA GLU A 895 -9.59 16.15 -6.62
C GLU A 895 -8.36 15.43 -6.04
N ASP A 896 -8.54 14.51 -5.08
CA ASP A 896 -7.46 13.74 -4.46
C ASP A 896 -6.94 12.60 -5.36
N GLU A 897 -7.64 12.27 -6.47
CA GLU A 897 -7.24 11.24 -7.44
C GLU A 897 -5.78 11.41 -7.92
N VAL A 898 -5.33 12.66 -8.02
CA VAL A 898 -4.00 13.02 -8.49
C VAL A 898 -2.88 12.39 -7.67
N TYR A 899 -3.07 12.18 -6.36
CA TYR A 899 -2.05 11.52 -5.54
C TYR A 899 -1.98 10.02 -5.86
N ARG A 900 -3.13 9.36 -6.07
CA ARG A 900 -3.20 7.93 -6.44
C ARG A 900 -2.62 7.70 -7.83
N ARG A 901 -2.97 8.54 -8.81
CA ARG A 901 -2.38 8.56 -10.16
C ARG A 901 -0.85 8.63 -10.13
N ILE A 902 -0.27 9.55 -9.35
CA ILE A 902 1.19 9.71 -9.23
C ILE A 902 1.85 8.46 -8.62
N ILE A 903 1.18 7.83 -7.65
CA ILE A 903 1.64 6.62 -6.96
C ILE A 903 1.57 5.37 -7.87
N MET A 904 0.47 5.20 -8.61
CA MET A 904 0.28 4.12 -9.59
C MET A 904 1.25 4.26 -10.77
N ALA A 905 1.42 5.47 -11.32
CA ALA A 905 2.40 5.74 -12.37
C ALA A 905 3.83 5.38 -11.90
N GLY A 906 4.20 5.76 -10.67
CA GLY A 906 5.48 5.37 -10.05
C GLY A 906 5.63 3.88 -9.73
N ARG A 907 4.58 3.06 -9.89
CA ARG A 907 4.63 1.59 -9.88
C ARG A 907 4.69 0.97 -11.28
N GLY A 908 4.56 1.76 -12.34
CA GLY A 908 4.55 1.28 -13.74
C GLY A 908 3.19 0.82 -14.25
N PHE A 909 2.08 1.35 -13.69
CA PHE A 909 0.75 1.18 -14.28
C PHE A 909 0.61 2.08 -15.52
N GLU A 910 0.31 1.47 -16.68
CA GLU A 910 0.18 2.17 -17.97
C GLU A 910 -1.12 3.00 -18.03
N ASP A 911 -2.15 2.54 -17.33
CA ASP A 911 -3.49 3.10 -17.14
C ASP A 911 -3.57 4.13 -15.99
N ALA A 912 -2.45 4.47 -15.35
CA ALA A 912 -2.44 5.32 -14.15
C ALA A 912 -3.09 6.71 -14.33
N ASP A 913 -3.12 7.25 -15.56
CA ASP A 913 -3.75 8.55 -15.84
C ASP A 913 -5.30 8.48 -15.91
N GLU A 914 -5.87 7.28 -16.05
CA GLU A 914 -7.31 7.00 -16.18
C GLU A 914 -7.90 6.50 -14.85
N GLN A 915 -7.82 7.32 -13.81
CA GLN A 915 -8.30 6.96 -12.46
C GLN A 915 -9.83 6.76 -12.40
N ALA A 916 -10.24 5.63 -11.82
CA ALA A 916 -11.62 5.39 -11.39
C ALA A 916 -12.03 6.35 -10.25
N PRO A 917 -13.32 6.71 -10.11
CA PRO A 917 -13.83 7.71 -9.16
C PRO A 917 -13.94 7.18 -7.71
N LEU A 918 -12.87 6.58 -7.19
CA LEU A 918 -12.80 5.89 -5.88
C LEU A 918 -12.77 6.84 -4.67
N PHE A 919 -13.58 7.91 -4.68
CA PHE A 919 -13.72 8.85 -3.57
C PHE A 919 -14.87 8.48 -2.63
N LEU A 920 -14.78 8.90 -1.37
CA LEU A 920 -15.88 8.75 -0.40
C LEU A 920 -17.08 9.60 -0.84
N HIS A 921 -18.06 8.99 -1.52
CA HIS A 921 -19.31 9.65 -1.91
C HIS A 921 -20.13 10.02 -0.66
N THR A 922 -21.06 10.96 -0.80
CA THR A 922 -22.16 11.24 0.13
C THR A 922 -23.32 10.27 -0.10
N THR A 923 -24.30 10.24 0.80
CA THR A 923 -25.51 9.43 0.65
C THR A 923 -26.33 9.87 -0.57
N ASP A 924 -26.44 11.19 -0.83
CA ASP A 924 -27.16 11.71 -2.00
C ASP A 924 -26.48 11.28 -3.32
N GLU A 925 -25.16 11.44 -3.44
CA GLU A 925 -24.38 11.03 -4.62
C GLU A 925 -24.48 9.50 -4.88
N MET A 926 -24.53 8.66 -3.84
CA MET A 926 -24.74 7.21 -3.99
C MET A 926 -26.17 6.84 -4.40
N LEU A 927 -27.18 7.59 -3.95
CA LEU A 927 -28.56 7.34 -4.40
C LEU A 927 -28.73 7.68 -5.88
N GLU A 928 -27.99 8.68 -6.39
CA GLU A 928 -27.94 9.02 -7.81
C GLU A 928 -27.22 7.94 -8.64
N GLU A 929 -26.05 7.44 -8.21
CA GLU A 929 -25.34 6.32 -8.88
C GLU A 929 -26.19 5.05 -9.01
N PHE A 930 -27.12 4.78 -8.09
CA PHE A 930 -27.96 3.57 -8.10
C PHE A 930 -29.42 3.76 -8.55
N ASP A 931 -29.84 4.96 -8.99
CA ASP A 931 -31.23 5.23 -9.40
C ASP A 931 -31.72 4.36 -10.57
N TYR A 932 -30.79 3.82 -11.39
CA TYR A 932 -31.09 2.85 -12.46
C TYR A 932 -31.68 1.51 -11.97
N LEU A 933 -31.68 1.25 -10.66
CA LEU A 933 -32.36 0.13 -9.99
C LEU A 933 -33.79 0.49 -9.52
N GLY A 934 -34.17 1.77 -9.61
CA GLY A 934 -35.38 2.34 -9.03
C GLY A 934 -35.17 2.82 -7.59
N SER A 935 -35.77 3.96 -7.25
CA SER A 935 -35.63 4.67 -5.97
C SER A 935 -35.65 3.79 -4.72
N ASP A 936 -36.58 2.84 -4.68
CA ASP A 936 -36.83 2.02 -3.50
C ASP A 936 -35.70 1.00 -3.30
N LYS A 937 -35.16 0.44 -4.40
CA LYS A 937 -34.01 -0.47 -4.37
C LYS A 937 -32.71 0.28 -4.12
N ALA A 938 -32.54 1.46 -4.74
CA ALA A 938 -31.40 2.34 -4.47
C ALA A 938 -31.33 2.70 -2.97
N PHE A 939 -32.45 3.11 -2.37
CA PHE A 939 -32.53 3.39 -0.93
C PHE A 939 -32.32 2.12 -0.07
N GLU A 940 -32.83 0.96 -0.51
CA GLU A 940 -32.58 -0.30 0.17
C GLU A 940 -31.09 -0.63 0.26
N ILE A 941 -30.37 -0.61 -0.88
CA ILE A 941 -28.96 -1.04 -0.91
C ILE A 941 -27.99 0.04 -0.40
N VAL A 942 -28.28 1.33 -0.63
CA VAL A 942 -27.42 2.43 -0.20
C VAL A 942 -27.63 2.76 1.27
N VAL A 943 -28.86 2.73 1.78
CA VAL A 943 -29.17 3.17 3.16
C VAL A 943 -29.59 2.00 4.04
N THR A 944 -30.67 1.28 3.69
CA THR A 944 -31.25 0.29 4.61
C THR A 944 -30.29 -0.85 4.93
N ASN A 945 -29.69 -1.46 3.91
CA ASN A 945 -28.81 -2.62 4.07
C ASN A 945 -27.44 -2.24 4.64
N THR A 946 -26.84 -1.10 4.27
CA THR A 946 -25.55 -0.67 4.88
C THR A 946 -25.69 -0.43 6.38
N ASN A 947 -26.77 0.25 6.79
CA ASN A 947 -27.07 0.49 8.19
C ASN A 947 -27.40 -0.83 8.92
N LYS A 948 -28.14 -1.74 8.28
CA LYS A 948 -28.44 -3.09 8.80
C LYS A 948 -27.16 -3.90 9.08
N ILE A 949 -26.13 -3.82 8.24
CA ILE A 949 -24.82 -4.45 8.53
C ILE A 949 -24.14 -3.75 9.72
N ALA A 950 -24.11 -2.42 9.77
CA ALA A 950 -23.53 -1.67 10.89
C ALA A 950 -24.24 -1.90 12.24
N ASP A 951 -25.53 -2.25 12.21
CA ASP A 951 -26.33 -2.57 13.38
C ASP A 951 -26.09 -4.00 13.91
N MET A 952 -25.55 -4.91 13.08
CA MET A 952 -25.07 -6.22 13.54
C MET A 952 -23.76 -6.14 14.34
N ILE A 953 -23.04 -5.02 14.28
CA ILE A 953 -21.67 -4.89 14.77
C ILE A 953 -21.62 -4.15 16.12
N GLU A 954 -20.80 -4.67 17.03
CA GLU A 954 -20.57 -4.18 18.38
C GLU A 954 -19.49 -3.08 18.40
N SER A 955 -19.63 -2.08 19.27
CA SER A 955 -18.68 -0.97 19.44
C SER A 955 -17.43 -1.42 20.20
N ILE A 956 -16.50 -2.06 19.48
CA ILE A 956 -15.25 -2.63 20.02
C ILE A 956 -14.04 -1.69 19.94
N ASP A 957 -12.98 -2.00 20.69
CA ASP A 957 -11.67 -1.38 20.59
C ASP A 957 -10.74 -2.26 19.70
N PRO A 958 -9.80 -1.72 18.91
CA PRO A 958 -8.87 -2.55 18.12
C PRO A 958 -7.74 -3.13 18.98
N VAL A 959 -7.45 -2.52 20.12
CA VAL A 959 -6.45 -2.94 21.11
C VAL A 959 -7.14 -3.27 22.42
N ARG A 960 -6.46 -4.02 23.30
CA ARG A 960 -6.92 -4.27 24.66
C ARG A 960 -6.72 -3.02 25.55
N PRO A 961 -7.67 -2.68 26.44
CA PRO A 961 -7.46 -1.64 27.45
C PRO A 961 -6.70 -2.16 28.69
N ASP A 962 -6.61 -3.48 28.87
CA ASP A 962 -5.94 -4.15 29.98
C ASP A 962 -4.44 -4.38 29.73
N LYS A 963 -3.60 -4.04 30.72
CA LYS A 963 -2.15 -4.29 30.69
C LYS A 963 -1.86 -5.74 31.06
N CYS A 964 -1.37 -6.53 30.11
CA CYS A 964 -0.86 -7.88 30.34
C CYS A 964 0.64 -7.81 30.64
N ALA A 965 1.02 -7.75 31.93
CA ALA A 965 2.41 -7.81 32.33
C ALA A 965 2.87 -9.28 32.46
N PRO A 966 4.06 -9.66 31.94
CA PRO A 966 4.57 -11.03 32.06
C PRO A 966 4.86 -11.38 33.52
N VAL A 967 4.68 -12.66 33.89
CA VAL A 967 4.81 -13.13 35.28
C VAL A 967 5.96 -14.13 35.40
N ILE A 968 6.96 -13.81 36.23
CA ILE A 968 8.01 -14.74 36.64
C ILE A 968 7.84 -15.03 38.14
N ALA A 969 7.78 -16.30 38.52
CA ALA A 969 7.59 -16.70 39.92
C ALA A 969 8.73 -16.20 40.83
N ASP A 970 8.36 -15.71 42.01
CA ASP A 970 9.28 -15.17 43.04
C ASP A 970 10.23 -14.05 42.54
N SER A 971 9.87 -13.33 41.47
CA SER A 971 10.70 -12.24 40.92
C SER A 971 10.90 -11.08 41.90
N ASP A 972 9.91 -10.81 42.75
CA ASP A 972 9.92 -9.84 43.84
C ASP A 972 11.00 -10.16 44.89
N LYS A 973 10.99 -11.40 45.38
CA LYS A 973 11.95 -11.92 46.37
C LYS A 973 13.33 -12.06 45.77
N THR A 974 13.41 -12.50 44.51
CA THR A 974 14.67 -12.66 43.78
C THR A 974 15.35 -11.32 43.58
N LEU A 975 14.61 -10.30 43.11
CA LEU A 975 15.15 -8.94 42.93
C LEU A 975 15.60 -8.34 44.27
N THR A 976 14.74 -8.42 45.28
CA THR A 976 15.05 -7.97 46.65
C THR A 976 16.35 -8.62 47.15
N LYS A 977 16.47 -9.95 47.05
CA LYS A 977 17.67 -10.66 47.50
C LYS A 977 18.93 -10.21 46.76
N ILE A 978 18.90 -10.14 45.43
CA ILE A 978 20.05 -9.70 44.61
C ILE A 978 20.50 -8.30 45.04
N CYS A 979 19.56 -7.37 45.19
CA CYS A 979 19.89 -5.99 45.54
C CYS A 979 20.46 -5.83 46.95
N TYR A 980 19.93 -6.55 47.96
CA TYR A 980 20.49 -6.53 49.32
C TYR A 980 21.82 -7.28 49.41
N ASP A 981 21.96 -8.47 48.79
CA ASP A 981 23.24 -9.18 48.71
C ASP A 981 24.34 -8.25 48.17
N ARG A 982 24.07 -7.59 47.02
CA ARG A 982 25.03 -6.71 46.34
C ARG A 982 25.30 -5.41 47.11
N ALA A 983 24.30 -4.85 47.79
CA ALA A 983 24.50 -3.70 48.67
C ALA A 983 25.40 -4.06 49.85
N HIS A 984 25.24 -5.25 50.44
CA HIS A 984 26.11 -5.72 51.53
C HIS A 984 27.54 -6.01 51.08
N GLU A 985 27.76 -6.51 49.85
CA GLU A 985 29.10 -6.66 49.27
C GLU A 985 29.86 -5.33 49.14
N ILE A 986 29.15 -4.23 48.84
CA ILE A 986 29.75 -2.91 48.61
C ILE A 986 29.87 -2.13 49.93
N TYR A 987 28.74 -1.92 50.60
CA TYR A 987 28.59 -1.02 51.75
C TYR A 987 28.69 -1.72 53.12
N GLY A 988 28.78 -3.05 53.15
CA GLY A 988 28.98 -3.84 54.37
C GLY A 988 27.71 -4.47 54.95
N PRO A 989 27.85 -5.33 55.99
CA PRO A 989 26.74 -6.07 56.58
C PRO A 989 25.73 -5.18 57.32
N GLU A 990 26.16 -4.02 57.83
CA GLU A 990 25.29 -2.97 58.37
C GLU A 990 25.26 -1.83 57.34
N LEU A 991 24.14 -1.66 56.64
CA LEU A 991 24.03 -0.67 55.55
C LEU A 991 23.93 0.76 56.12
N PRO A 992 24.51 1.77 55.45
CA PRO A 992 24.25 3.17 55.76
C PRO A 992 22.76 3.51 55.58
N GLU A 993 22.20 4.33 56.47
CA GLU A 993 20.77 4.73 56.48
C GLU A 993 20.28 5.31 55.13
N ILE A 994 21.17 5.99 54.39
CA ILE A 994 20.91 6.53 53.04
C ILE A 994 20.72 5.41 52.01
N VAL A 995 21.53 4.35 52.09
CA VAL A 995 21.52 3.19 51.18
C VAL A 995 20.28 2.33 51.44
N GLU A 996 20.03 2.02 52.71
CA GLU A 996 18.88 1.20 53.14
C GLU A 996 17.55 1.85 52.75
N LYS A 997 17.32 3.12 53.12
CA LYS A 997 16.08 3.83 52.77
C LYS A 997 15.88 4.01 51.26
N ARG A 998 16.96 4.11 50.47
CA ARG A 998 16.86 4.16 49.01
C ARG A 998 16.38 2.81 48.46
N LEU A 999 16.95 1.69 48.94
CA LEU A 999 16.52 0.35 48.55
C LEU A 999 15.08 0.07 48.95
N GLU A 1000 14.69 0.33 50.20
CA GLU A 1000 13.31 0.10 50.66
C GLU A 1000 12.29 0.87 49.81
N LYS A 1001 12.53 2.18 49.59
CA LYS A 1001 11.65 3.05 48.79
C LYS A 1001 11.52 2.56 47.35
N GLU A 1002 12.64 2.25 46.70
CA GLU A 1002 12.64 1.84 45.29
C GLU A 1002 12.07 0.44 45.10
N LEU A 1003 12.47 -0.55 45.92
CA LEU A 1003 11.95 -1.93 45.85
C LEU A 1003 10.44 -1.95 46.12
N HIS A 1004 9.96 -1.21 47.12
CA HIS A 1004 8.53 -1.10 47.38
C HIS A 1004 7.78 -0.55 46.16
N SER A 1005 8.26 0.54 45.55
CA SER A 1005 7.65 1.12 44.35
C SER A 1005 7.67 0.16 43.15
N ILE A 1006 8.81 -0.49 42.88
CA ILE A 1006 9.00 -1.41 41.76
C ILE A 1006 8.13 -2.66 41.91
N ILE A 1007 8.03 -3.23 43.13
CA ILE A 1007 7.23 -4.43 43.40
C ILE A 1007 5.74 -4.11 43.42
N THR A 1008 5.31 -3.06 44.12
CA THR A 1008 3.87 -2.70 44.22
C THR A 1008 3.26 -2.28 42.88
N ASN A 1009 4.05 -1.71 41.96
CA ASN A 1009 3.60 -1.42 40.59
C ASN A 1009 3.88 -2.55 39.57
N GLY A 1010 4.35 -3.73 40.01
CA GLY A 1010 4.52 -4.92 39.17
C GLY A 1010 5.78 -4.97 38.29
N PHE A 1011 6.65 -3.97 38.34
CA PHE A 1011 7.83 -3.85 37.46
C PHE A 1011 9.02 -4.75 37.85
N ALA A 1012 8.95 -5.48 38.97
CA ALA A 1012 10.02 -6.37 39.42
C ALA A 1012 10.41 -7.44 38.37
N VAL A 1013 9.44 -7.91 37.57
CA VAL A 1013 9.71 -8.86 36.47
C VAL A 1013 10.62 -8.24 35.40
N MET A 1014 10.37 -6.99 34.98
CA MET A 1014 11.19 -6.26 34.00
C MET A 1014 12.66 -6.13 34.43
N TYR A 1015 12.88 -5.88 35.73
CA TYR A 1015 14.22 -5.82 36.31
C TYR A 1015 14.94 -7.17 36.25
N ILE A 1016 14.25 -8.27 36.59
CA ILE A 1016 14.81 -9.63 36.50
C ILE A 1016 15.11 -10.01 35.04
N ILE A 1017 14.30 -9.60 34.07
CA ILE A 1017 14.54 -9.85 32.64
C ILE A 1017 15.79 -9.10 32.17
N ALA A 1018 15.88 -7.81 32.48
CA ALA A 1018 17.04 -6.98 32.13
C ALA A 1018 18.34 -7.51 32.76
N GLN A 1019 18.29 -7.86 34.05
CA GLN A 1019 19.40 -8.47 34.78
C GLN A 1019 19.89 -9.77 34.12
N LYS A 1020 18.97 -10.68 33.74
CA LYS A 1020 19.31 -11.93 33.03
C LYS A 1020 19.96 -11.66 31.67
N LEU A 1021 19.47 -10.69 30.91
CA LEU A 1021 20.03 -10.33 29.61
C LEU A 1021 21.44 -9.73 29.73
N VAL A 1022 21.67 -8.84 30.70
CA VAL A 1022 23.02 -8.29 30.97
C VAL A 1022 23.98 -9.40 31.40
N TRP A 1023 23.58 -10.23 32.37
CA TRP A 1023 24.44 -11.31 32.89
C TRP A 1023 24.79 -12.33 31.80
N LYS A 1024 23.83 -12.75 30.97
CA LYS A 1024 24.07 -13.66 29.84
C LYS A 1024 25.03 -13.07 28.80
N SER A 1025 24.94 -11.76 28.53
CA SER A 1025 25.85 -11.05 27.63
C SER A 1025 27.27 -11.01 28.19
N VAL A 1026 27.44 -10.66 29.47
CA VAL A 1026 28.74 -10.58 30.14
C VAL A 1026 29.40 -11.97 30.26
N GLU A 1027 28.62 -13.01 30.54
CA GLU A 1027 29.07 -14.41 30.52
C GLU A 1027 29.61 -14.84 29.14
N ASP A 1028 28.96 -14.40 28.05
CA ASP A 1028 29.41 -14.64 26.67
C ASP A 1028 30.55 -13.70 26.22
N GLY A 1029 31.10 -12.89 27.14
CA GLY A 1029 32.23 -11.98 26.88
C GLY A 1029 31.87 -10.61 26.32
N TYR A 1030 30.57 -10.25 26.27
CA TYR A 1030 30.07 -8.99 25.72
C TYR A 1030 29.55 -8.06 26.82
N LEU A 1031 30.29 -6.99 27.10
CA LEU A 1031 29.84 -5.89 27.97
C LEU A 1031 28.58 -5.21 27.41
N VAL A 1032 27.72 -4.71 28.31
CA VAL A 1032 26.47 -4.01 27.97
C VAL A 1032 26.54 -2.58 28.49
N GLY A 1033 26.29 -1.61 27.62
CA GLY A 1033 26.30 -0.20 27.98
C GLY A 1033 24.99 0.23 28.65
N SER A 1034 25.12 0.94 29.78
CA SER A 1034 24.02 1.60 30.49
C SER A 1034 23.37 2.69 29.61
N ARG A 1035 22.04 2.85 29.68
CA ARG A 1035 21.29 3.85 28.88
C ARG A 1035 19.95 4.23 29.51
N GLY A 1036 19.44 5.40 29.14
CA GLY A 1036 18.05 5.78 29.41
C GLY A 1036 17.78 6.12 30.88
N SER A 1037 16.51 6.16 31.27
CA SER A 1037 16.13 6.61 32.62
C SER A 1037 16.39 5.59 33.74
N VAL A 1038 16.69 4.33 33.42
CA VAL A 1038 16.95 3.26 34.41
C VAL A 1038 18.19 3.54 35.28
N GLY A 1039 19.15 4.33 34.78
CA GLY A 1039 20.30 4.82 35.57
C GLY A 1039 19.93 5.73 36.75
N SER A 1040 18.66 6.11 36.92
CA SER A 1040 18.15 6.81 38.11
C SER A 1040 17.63 5.88 39.22
N SER A 1041 17.59 4.56 39.00
CA SER A 1041 17.25 3.55 40.01
C SER A 1041 18.49 2.93 40.64
N PHE A 1042 18.61 3.04 41.96
CA PHE A 1042 19.64 2.36 42.75
C PHE A 1042 19.41 0.84 42.82
N VAL A 1043 18.14 0.41 42.76
CA VAL A 1043 17.79 -1.02 42.59
C VAL A 1043 18.34 -1.56 41.27
N ALA A 1044 18.31 -0.79 40.19
CA ALA A 1044 18.94 -1.19 38.93
C ALA A 1044 20.47 -1.28 39.04
N THR A 1045 21.12 -0.39 39.80
CA THR A 1045 22.56 -0.45 40.09
C THR A 1045 22.90 -1.73 40.85
N MET A 1046 22.19 -2.02 41.94
CA MET A 1046 22.44 -3.20 42.78
C MET A 1046 22.02 -4.52 42.11
N ALA A 1047 21.09 -4.49 41.16
CA ALA A 1047 20.76 -5.64 40.31
C ALA A 1047 21.80 -5.89 39.19
N GLY A 1048 22.75 -4.97 38.97
CA GLY A 1048 23.72 -5.05 37.87
C GLY A 1048 23.12 -4.81 36.49
N ILE A 1049 22.05 -4.00 36.41
CA ILE A 1049 21.38 -3.59 35.16
C ILE A 1049 22.02 -2.32 34.58
N THR A 1050 22.55 -1.46 35.45
CA THR A 1050 23.21 -0.17 35.11
C THR A 1050 24.46 0.02 35.97
N GLU A 1051 25.49 0.60 35.38
CA GLU A 1051 26.74 0.99 36.04
C GLU A 1051 26.61 2.35 36.74
N ILE A 1052 25.58 3.13 36.42
CA ILE A 1052 25.29 4.42 37.07
C ILE A 1052 24.71 4.19 38.47
N ASN A 1053 25.32 4.80 39.48
CA ASN A 1053 24.84 4.84 40.86
C ASN A 1053 24.12 6.17 41.16
N PRO A 1054 22.79 6.20 41.34
CA PRO A 1054 22.03 7.44 41.50
C PRO A 1054 21.97 7.98 42.93
N LEU A 1055 22.73 7.41 43.88
CA LEU A 1055 22.94 8.04 45.19
C LEU A 1055 23.71 9.36 45.05
N SER A 1056 23.63 10.21 46.08
CA SER A 1056 24.50 11.39 46.19
C SER A 1056 25.98 10.99 46.21
N PRO A 1057 26.90 11.89 45.79
CA PRO A 1057 28.35 11.64 45.83
C PRO A 1057 28.84 11.08 47.16
N HIS A 1058 29.69 10.06 47.10
CA HIS A 1058 30.25 9.40 48.29
C HIS A 1058 31.55 8.66 47.98
N TYR A 1059 32.31 8.38 49.04
CA TYR A 1059 33.40 7.41 49.00
C TYR A 1059 32.97 6.07 49.61
N TYR A 1060 33.52 4.96 49.12
CA TYR A 1060 33.43 3.66 49.80
C TYR A 1060 34.73 2.85 49.69
N CYS A 1061 34.93 1.88 50.59
CA CYS A 1061 36.12 1.01 50.64
C CYS A 1061 35.75 -0.47 50.52
N SER A 1062 36.21 -1.13 49.47
CA SER A 1062 35.96 -2.57 49.22
C SER A 1062 36.66 -3.51 50.21
N GLU A 1063 37.68 -3.06 50.93
CA GLU A 1063 38.46 -3.90 51.86
C GLU A 1063 37.91 -3.92 53.30
N CYS A 1064 37.14 -2.90 53.70
CA CYS A 1064 36.69 -2.74 55.09
C CYS A 1064 35.33 -2.06 55.27
N HIS A 1065 34.60 -1.84 54.17
CA HIS A 1065 33.26 -1.22 54.15
C HIS A 1065 33.14 0.13 54.85
N TYR A 1066 34.24 0.90 54.93
CA TYR A 1066 34.16 2.32 55.27
C TYR A 1066 33.43 3.08 54.16
N VAL A 1067 32.49 3.96 54.53
CA VAL A 1067 31.68 4.78 53.63
C VAL A 1067 31.66 6.23 54.14
N ASP A 1068 31.66 7.22 53.23
CA ASP A 1068 31.55 8.64 53.56
C ASP A 1068 30.60 9.36 52.59
N PHE A 1069 29.42 9.73 53.09
CA PHE A 1069 28.44 10.65 52.47
C PHE A 1069 28.48 12.06 53.10
N ASP A 1070 29.19 12.22 54.22
CA ASP A 1070 28.83 13.20 55.24
C ASP A 1070 29.95 14.21 55.58
N SER A 1071 31.18 13.98 55.15
CA SER A 1071 32.25 14.96 55.33
C SER A 1071 31.99 16.25 54.53
N GLU A 1072 32.48 17.38 55.05
CA GLU A 1072 32.37 18.70 54.40
C GLU A 1072 32.95 18.71 52.98
N GLU A 1073 33.92 17.84 52.69
CA GLU A 1073 34.49 17.68 51.35
C GLU A 1073 33.48 17.00 50.40
N VAL A 1074 32.87 15.89 50.81
CA VAL A 1074 31.83 15.19 50.02
C VAL A 1074 30.61 16.10 49.80
N LYS A 1075 30.16 16.81 50.86
CA LYS A 1075 29.05 17.76 50.78
C LYS A 1075 29.29 18.93 49.83
N ALA A 1076 30.54 19.31 49.59
CA ALA A 1076 30.89 20.31 48.57
C ALA A 1076 30.65 19.82 47.12
N TYR A 1077 30.34 18.54 46.91
CA TYR A 1077 29.98 17.94 45.63
C TYR A 1077 28.50 17.55 45.48
N ALA A 1078 27.64 17.82 46.48
CA ALA A 1078 26.19 17.65 46.31
C ALA A 1078 25.68 18.43 45.06
N GLY A 1079 24.78 17.80 44.29
CA GLY A 1079 24.36 18.29 42.97
C GLY A 1079 25.40 18.15 41.85
N LYS A 1080 26.44 17.32 42.03
CA LYS A 1080 27.48 16.97 41.03
C LYS A 1080 27.72 15.46 41.02
N ALA A 1081 28.70 15.00 40.25
CA ALA A 1081 29.09 13.59 40.20
C ALA A 1081 30.26 13.28 41.16
N GLY A 1082 30.20 12.13 41.84
CA GLY A 1082 31.24 11.67 42.76
C GLY A 1082 32.57 11.34 42.08
N VAL A 1083 32.56 11.08 40.76
CA VAL A 1083 33.78 10.91 39.97
C VAL A 1083 34.65 12.19 39.91
N ASP A 1084 34.05 13.37 40.12
CA ASP A 1084 34.75 14.67 40.16
C ASP A 1084 35.48 14.92 41.51
N MET A 1085 35.25 14.07 42.52
CA MET A 1085 35.93 14.16 43.81
C MET A 1085 37.42 13.77 43.69
N PRO A 1086 38.33 14.29 44.54
CA PRO A 1086 39.74 13.91 44.52
C PRO A 1086 39.94 12.44 44.92
N ASP A 1087 41.09 11.86 44.55
CA ASP A 1087 41.45 10.51 45.00
C ASP A 1087 41.88 10.53 46.47
N ARG A 1088 41.38 9.58 47.26
CA ARG A 1088 41.65 9.45 48.70
C ARG A 1088 42.01 8.02 49.09
N THR A 1089 42.68 7.87 50.23
CA THR A 1089 42.86 6.59 50.93
C THR A 1089 41.89 6.46 52.10
N CYS A 1090 41.54 5.22 52.44
CA CYS A 1090 40.60 4.88 53.48
C CYS A 1090 41.18 5.19 54.86
N PRO A 1091 40.50 5.96 55.72
CA PRO A 1091 40.99 6.29 57.07
C PRO A 1091 41.01 5.07 58.01
N ASN A 1092 40.32 3.98 57.67
CA ASN A 1092 40.23 2.77 58.49
C ASN A 1092 41.32 1.73 58.16
N CYS A 1093 41.58 1.48 56.86
CA CYS A 1093 42.52 0.43 56.42
C CYS A 1093 43.67 0.91 55.50
N GLY A 1094 43.67 2.16 55.04
CA GLY A 1094 44.69 2.72 54.16
C GLY A 1094 44.58 2.36 52.68
N ALA A 1095 43.71 1.42 52.28
CA ALA A 1095 43.45 1.10 50.87
C ALA A 1095 42.85 2.31 50.12
N PRO A 1096 43.02 2.42 48.78
CA PRO A 1096 42.33 3.45 47.98
C PRO A 1096 40.81 3.42 48.18
N LEU A 1097 40.17 4.58 48.18
CA LEU A 1097 38.71 4.69 48.18
C LEU A 1097 38.17 4.73 46.75
N HIS A 1098 37.06 4.03 46.53
CA HIS A 1098 36.21 4.23 45.36
C HIS A 1098 35.41 5.52 45.52
N LYS A 1099 35.03 6.15 44.40
CA LYS A 1099 34.29 7.40 44.35
C LYS A 1099 33.10 7.21 43.42
N ASP A 1100 31.89 7.48 43.91
CA ASP A 1100 30.67 7.12 43.18
C ASP A 1100 29.49 8.03 43.58
N GLY A 1101 28.35 7.87 42.92
CA GLY A 1101 27.13 8.65 43.14
C GLY A 1101 26.97 9.82 42.16
N PHE A 1102 25.82 9.92 41.51
CA PHE A 1102 25.49 10.95 40.52
C PHE A 1102 24.28 11.83 40.91
N ASP A 1103 23.77 11.69 42.14
CA ASP A 1103 22.69 12.51 42.74
C ASP A 1103 21.37 12.53 41.95
N ILE A 1104 20.97 11.38 41.40
CA ILE A 1104 19.84 11.29 40.44
C ILE A 1104 18.54 10.85 41.16
N PRO A 1105 17.43 11.60 41.04
CA PRO A 1105 16.16 11.24 41.66
C PRO A 1105 15.45 10.12 40.89
N PHE A 1106 15.06 9.07 41.62
CA PHE A 1106 14.36 7.87 41.14
C PHE A 1106 13.04 8.17 40.40
N GLU A 1107 12.37 9.25 40.79
CA GLU A 1107 11.14 9.74 40.18
C GLU A 1107 11.31 10.11 38.70
N THR A 1108 12.56 10.28 38.22
CA THR A 1108 12.88 10.39 36.79
C THR A 1108 12.52 9.13 36.00
N PHE A 1109 12.62 7.96 36.62
CA PHE A 1109 12.27 6.66 36.04
C PHE A 1109 10.76 6.42 36.11
N LEU A 1110 10.19 6.35 37.32
CA LEU A 1110 8.82 5.86 37.60
C LEU A 1110 7.77 6.93 37.93
N GLY A 1111 8.14 8.21 37.89
CA GLY A 1111 7.26 9.29 38.36
C GLY A 1111 7.10 9.30 39.89
N PHE A 1112 6.16 10.10 40.39
CA PHE A 1112 5.88 10.22 41.82
C PHE A 1112 4.85 9.21 42.34
N LYS A 1113 4.09 8.56 41.46
CA LYS A 1113 3.01 7.62 41.85
C LYS A 1113 3.13 6.22 41.23
N GLY A 1114 4.19 5.93 40.46
CA GLY A 1114 4.22 4.76 39.57
C GLY A 1114 3.33 4.93 38.34
N ASP A 1115 2.93 6.17 38.05
CA ASP A 1115 2.02 6.58 36.99
C ASP A 1115 2.70 6.69 35.61
N LYS A 1116 4.04 6.71 35.57
CA LYS A 1116 4.83 6.63 34.36
C LYS A 1116 5.29 5.18 34.12
N GLU A 1117 5.06 4.67 32.91
CA GLU A 1117 5.62 3.39 32.47
C GLU A 1117 7.13 3.49 32.21
N PRO A 1118 7.95 2.55 32.72
CA PRO A 1118 9.40 2.60 32.57
C PRO A 1118 9.94 1.70 31.43
N ASP A 1119 10.61 2.31 30.47
CA ASP A 1119 11.48 1.59 29.52
C ASP A 1119 12.86 1.30 30.16
N ILE A 1120 13.34 0.05 30.02
CA ILE A 1120 14.71 -0.34 30.39
C ILE A 1120 15.55 -0.49 29.11
N ASP A 1121 16.24 0.60 28.76
CA ASP A 1121 17.20 0.63 27.64
C ASP A 1121 18.49 -0.14 27.99
N LEU A 1122 18.91 -1.08 27.15
CA LEU A 1122 20.20 -1.79 27.26
C LEU A 1122 20.98 -1.72 25.93
N ASN A 1123 22.18 -1.14 25.94
CA ASN A 1123 23.04 -1.08 24.75
C ASN A 1123 23.95 -2.32 24.66
N PHE A 1124 23.44 -3.40 24.06
CA PHE A 1124 24.28 -4.55 23.67
C PHE A 1124 25.21 -4.19 22.50
N SER A 1125 26.33 -4.92 22.37
CA SER A 1125 27.10 -4.92 21.12
C SER A 1125 26.23 -5.35 19.93
N GLY A 1126 26.42 -4.73 18.76
CA GLY A 1126 25.70 -5.09 17.53
C GLY A 1126 25.92 -6.55 17.10
N GLU A 1127 27.06 -7.15 17.46
CA GLU A 1127 27.34 -8.58 17.24
C GLU A 1127 26.52 -9.51 18.17
N TYR A 1128 26.11 -8.99 19.33
CA TYR A 1128 25.46 -9.77 20.39
C TYR A 1128 23.94 -9.52 20.45
N GLN A 1129 23.45 -8.40 19.95
CA GLN A 1129 22.04 -7.99 20.05
C GLN A 1129 21.05 -9.08 19.59
N SER A 1130 21.37 -9.81 18.51
CA SER A 1130 20.57 -10.93 18.01
C SER A 1130 20.53 -12.14 18.96
N LYS A 1131 21.64 -12.41 19.67
CA LYS A 1131 21.73 -13.43 20.73
C LYS A 1131 20.94 -13.01 21.97
N ALA A 1132 21.04 -11.74 22.38
CA ALA A 1132 20.25 -11.18 23.47
C ALA A 1132 18.74 -11.29 23.17
N HIS A 1133 18.30 -10.91 21.97
CA HIS A 1133 16.91 -11.11 21.55
C HIS A 1133 16.51 -12.60 21.61
N LYS A 1134 17.33 -13.52 21.06
CA LYS A 1134 17.03 -14.96 21.06
C LYS A 1134 17.04 -15.59 22.46
N TYR A 1135 17.75 -15.01 23.42
CA TYR A 1135 17.71 -15.44 24.83
C TYR A 1135 16.38 -15.11 25.52
N THR A 1136 15.60 -14.14 25.03
CA THR A 1136 14.24 -13.89 25.58
C THR A 1136 13.32 -15.09 25.38
N GLU A 1137 13.41 -15.82 24.26
CA GLU A 1137 12.69 -17.09 24.06
C GLU A 1137 13.12 -18.20 25.06
N VAL A 1138 14.31 -18.09 25.66
CA VAL A 1138 14.76 -19.02 26.71
C VAL A 1138 14.21 -18.62 28.09
N ILE A 1139 13.90 -17.33 28.28
CA ILE A 1139 13.31 -16.80 29.52
C ILE A 1139 11.79 -17.08 29.58
N PHE A 1140 11.06 -16.89 28.47
CA PHE A 1140 9.59 -17.00 28.43
C PHE A 1140 9.05 -18.22 27.67
N GLY A 1141 9.90 -18.90 26.89
CA GLY A 1141 9.49 -19.96 25.96
C GLY A 1141 9.37 -19.47 24.52
N ALA A 1142 9.60 -20.39 23.58
CA ALA A 1142 9.46 -20.11 22.15
C ALA A 1142 8.03 -19.69 21.81
N GLY A 1143 7.88 -18.62 21.00
CA GLY A 1143 6.59 -18.08 20.61
C GLY A 1143 5.92 -17.15 21.65
N GLN A 1144 6.54 -16.87 22.80
CA GLN A 1144 6.07 -15.86 23.76
C GLN A 1144 6.72 -14.48 23.57
N THR A 1145 7.61 -14.33 22.57
CA THR A 1145 8.38 -13.11 22.32
C THR A 1145 8.42 -12.75 20.84
N TYR A 1146 8.12 -11.50 20.53
CA TYR A 1146 8.00 -10.99 19.16
C TYR A 1146 8.86 -9.74 18.98
N ARG A 1147 9.59 -9.61 17.87
CA ARG A 1147 10.25 -8.35 17.54
C ARG A 1147 9.20 -7.33 17.10
N ALA A 1148 9.19 -6.15 17.72
CA ALA A 1148 8.26 -5.08 17.35
C ALA A 1148 8.45 -4.73 15.85
N GLY A 1149 7.34 -4.68 15.11
CA GLY A 1149 7.32 -4.30 13.70
C GLY A 1149 7.43 -2.79 13.52
N THR A 1150 7.82 -2.34 12.33
CA THR A 1150 7.71 -0.94 11.90
C THR A 1150 7.01 -0.86 10.55
N ILE A 1151 6.33 0.26 10.28
CA ILE A 1151 5.74 0.58 8.98
C ILE A 1151 6.65 1.63 8.32
N ALA A 1152 7.01 1.40 7.06
CA ALA A 1152 7.80 2.34 6.27
C ALA A 1152 6.88 3.03 5.24
N THR A 1153 6.81 4.36 5.32
CA THR A 1153 5.96 5.20 4.48
C THR A 1153 6.79 6.07 3.53
N LEU A 1154 6.13 6.68 2.54
CA LEU A 1154 6.74 7.68 1.66
C LEU A 1154 7.00 8.97 2.44
N ALA A 1155 8.23 9.19 2.89
CA ALA A 1155 8.67 10.47 3.44
C ALA A 1155 8.78 11.55 2.34
N ASP A 1156 8.64 12.82 2.70
CA ASP A 1156 8.48 13.98 1.81
C ASP A 1156 9.46 14.01 0.61
N LYS A 1157 10.75 13.75 0.87
CA LYS A 1157 11.80 13.72 -0.17
C LYS A 1157 11.57 12.62 -1.21
N THR A 1158 11.03 11.49 -0.79
CA THR A 1158 10.66 10.37 -1.68
C THR A 1158 9.38 10.73 -2.44
N ALA A 1159 8.35 11.24 -1.74
CA ALA A 1159 7.10 11.67 -2.36
C ALA A 1159 7.32 12.73 -3.45
N PHE A 1160 8.16 13.74 -3.20
CA PHE A 1160 8.56 14.73 -4.20
C PHE A 1160 9.27 14.11 -5.41
N GLY A 1161 10.04 13.03 -5.22
CA GLY A 1161 10.64 12.26 -6.31
C GLY A 1161 9.59 11.59 -7.21
N TYR A 1162 8.56 10.96 -6.63
CA TYR A 1162 7.44 10.38 -7.39
C TYR A 1162 6.71 11.45 -8.22
N VAL A 1163 6.35 12.58 -7.57
CA VAL A 1163 5.67 13.71 -8.22
C VAL A 1163 6.51 14.29 -9.37
N LYS A 1164 7.81 14.51 -9.14
CA LYS A 1164 8.72 15.06 -10.15
C LYS A 1164 8.85 14.13 -11.36
N ASN A 1165 9.12 12.85 -11.13
CA ASN A 1165 9.28 11.88 -12.22
C ASN A 1165 8.01 11.77 -13.07
N TYR A 1166 6.84 11.67 -12.43
CA TYR A 1166 5.54 11.61 -13.09
C TYR A 1166 5.33 12.74 -14.11
N PHE A 1167 5.70 13.98 -13.76
CA PHE A 1167 5.60 15.14 -14.65
C PHE A 1167 6.70 15.18 -15.72
N GLU A 1168 7.95 14.85 -15.37
CA GLU A 1168 9.07 14.80 -16.32
C GLU A 1168 8.86 13.75 -17.42
N GLU A 1169 8.38 12.55 -17.06
CA GLU A 1169 8.04 11.46 -18.00
C GLU A 1169 6.94 11.88 -18.98
N ARG A 1170 5.99 12.71 -18.54
CA ARG A 1170 4.88 13.24 -19.34
C ARG A 1170 5.24 14.53 -20.10
N GLY A 1171 6.49 15.00 -20.02
CA GLY A 1171 6.95 16.24 -20.65
C GLY A 1171 6.26 17.51 -20.11
N LYS A 1172 5.59 17.43 -18.96
CA LYS A 1172 4.85 18.52 -18.33
C LYS A 1172 5.76 19.22 -17.31
N HIS A 1173 5.83 20.54 -17.34
CA HIS A 1173 6.50 21.31 -16.29
C HIS A 1173 5.48 21.82 -15.26
N ARG A 1174 5.83 21.74 -13.98
CA ARG A 1174 5.08 22.32 -12.86
C ARG A 1174 6.03 23.08 -11.94
N ARG A 1175 5.50 24.09 -11.24
CA ARG A 1175 6.23 24.88 -10.24
C ARG A 1175 6.63 23.98 -9.07
N LYS A 1176 7.77 24.24 -8.43
CA LYS A 1176 8.27 23.48 -7.27
C LYS A 1176 7.33 23.58 -6.08
N SER A 1177 6.68 24.72 -5.87
CA SER A 1177 5.63 24.89 -4.85
C SER A 1177 4.41 24.00 -5.10
N GLU A 1178 4.05 23.74 -6.36
CA GLU A 1178 3.01 22.78 -6.75
C GLU A 1178 3.47 21.32 -6.61
N MET A 1179 4.71 21.02 -7.02
CA MET A 1179 5.29 19.69 -6.77
C MET A 1179 5.42 19.39 -5.27
N GLU A 1180 5.69 20.39 -4.43
CA GLU A 1180 5.66 20.28 -2.97
C GLU A 1180 4.24 20.08 -2.42
N ARG A 1181 3.21 20.79 -2.95
CA ARG A 1181 1.80 20.53 -2.59
C ARG A 1181 1.42 19.08 -2.87
N LEU A 1182 1.67 18.60 -4.07
CA LEU A 1182 1.31 17.24 -4.49
C LEU A 1182 2.11 16.18 -3.70
N ALA A 1183 3.37 16.47 -3.35
CA ALA A 1183 4.18 15.60 -2.50
C ALA A 1183 3.60 15.46 -1.07
N MET A 1184 2.95 16.49 -0.52
CA MET A 1184 2.28 16.39 0.80
C MET A 1184 1.08 15.43 0.79
N GLY A 1185 0.36 15.30 -0.33
CA GLY A 1185 -0.72 14.31 -0.46
C GLY A 1185 -0.19 12.88 -0.55
N VAL A 1186 0.85 12.68 -1.36
CA VAL A 1186 1.56 11.40 -1.56
C VAL A 1186 2.34 10.94 -0.32
N ALA A 1187 2.80 11.88 0.52
CA ALA A 1187 3.55 11.57 1.73
C ALA A 1187 2.72 10.77 2.75
N GLY A 1188 3.37 9.90 3.51
CA GLY A 1188 2.73 9.06 4.52
C GLY A 1188 2.07 7.77 3.98
N VAL A 1189 1.93 7.61 2.66
CA VAL A 1189 1.44 6.34 2.07
C VAL A 1189 2.43 5.21 2.37
N ARG A 1190 1.93 4.06 2.79
CA ARG A 1190 2.73 2.86 3.09
C ARG A 1190 3.44 2.34 1.83
N ARG A 1191 4.70 1.92 2.05
CA ARG A 1191 5.59 1.37 1.03
C ARG A 1191 6.16 0.00 1.39
N SER A 1192 6.37 -0.28 2.67
CA SER A 1192 6.78 -1.59 3.17
C SER A 1192 6.59 -1.70 4.69
N THR A 1193 6.90 -2.85 5.25
CA THR A 1193 7.14 -3.02 6.69
C THR A 1193 8.64 -3.18 6.97
N GLY A 1194 9.00 -3.12 8.25
CA GLY A 1194 10.36 -3.30 8.76
C GLY A 1194 10.35 -3.86 10.19
N GLN A 1195 11.49 -3.81 10.86
CA GLN A 1195 11.67 -4.28 12.24
C GLN A 1195 12.21 -3.16 13.12
N HIS A 1196 11.74 -3.06 14.36
CA HIS A 1196 12.23 -2.08 15.33
C HIS A 1196 13.70 -2.37 15.69
N PRO A 1197 14.57 -1.34 15.82
CA PRO A 1197 16.02 -1.56 16.00
C PRO A 1197 16.38 -2.50 17.16
N GLY A 1198 15.66 -2.45 18.29
CA GLY A 1198 15.87 -3.36 19.44
C GLY A 1198 14.64 -3.63 20.30
N GLY A 1199 13.43 -3.43 19.78
CA GLY A 1199 12.20 -3.64 20.55
C GLY A 1199 11.74 -5.09 20.50
N ILE A 1200 11.60 -5.72 21.67
CA ILE A 1200 10.97 -7.04 21.85
C ILE A 1200 9.70 -6.86 22.69
N VAL A 1201 8.59 -7.37 22.17
CA VAL A 1201 7.32 -7.53 22.87
C VAL A 1201 7.30 -8.92 23.51
N VAL A 1202 6.85 -9.00 24.76
CA VAL A 1202 6.63 -10.25 25.50
C VAL A 1202 5.13 -10.38 25.76
N LEU A 1203 4.60 -11.60 25.71
CA LEU A 1203 3.20 -11.93 26.02
C LEU A 1203 2.98 -12.36 27.49
#